data_AF-W9CL90-F1
#
_entry.id   AF-W9CL90-F1
#
_cell.length_a   1.000
_cell.length_b   1.000
_cell.length_c   1.000
_cell.angle_alpha   90.00
_cell.angle_beta   90.00
_cell.angle_gamma   90.00
#
_symmetry.space_group_name_H-M   'P 1'
#
loop_
_entity.id
_entity.type
_entity.pdbx_description
1 polymer ?
#
loop_
_entity_poly.entity_id
_entity_poly.type
_entity_poly.pdbx_seq_one_letter_code
_entity_poly.pdbx_strand_id
1 'polypeptide(L)'
;MGLDRGQRRFFLFLVVTGLIILFFNLSMLSGTDMRSNLKKIPIPGLKNKPDSDSSKSSPSHQDQEVVGDTADQHPIAALMKEADEAFRVYDESRSKTFQETVAKYRRKYGRHPPPKFREWYKFARDRNVYNIDDFEQVMDDLRPFWGVDPAIIRSQAAHLHAIEHDGISGIHIRSGKVWMLSNENWRAETMEEMIKPYVKHLPDMDIAMNRLDQPRVAVPWDDMQALLANETASRLMLPEAVAEFTTNMSGLWQNGASLFEDGKTEPLLKDPEWFRAPGQQYMLIAKEACPPESHARDPELQQSTAEATYKSAEGGFITNFNLSSDLCTIGPEVQDKHGFLYASSTVVASKLPLPVFGECKVNINNDILFPANKYYDLEDVRYTYDPKGDVSWDDKVDNMVWRGVSSGGTNTAETWKNMHRQRLALLTNGTVMQDTNVNIMAMDPDNAGAYKPYDQFQPGEFATKYTDVGFTEPYSCVPDCGFYDNVWTYKSAVELTDQFKRKFLIDVDGHSFSGRWHAFLQSKSLGIKSTIFREWHDSRLFAWRHFVPLDNRYDELYSILTYFIGLGDADSKGKDGKPYVQRHDFEGRKLGRQGREWAKKVLRKEDIEIYTFRLLIEYARIIDDNRDRIGYSGDGSELDKYDSQNPISGQHGWGYSAKNICIMRGSGGAGIVLTALLYLRRHELDLPGSSLSVATAKLKYNILNPEILSSAAYQYTQTGPDLRSRLLSPARNDLPKGYTFAGLPKMIVDHGDTEVFAYGIRRFLEAVKNYGVQLEVIKAQGKLDCYSFDAEDGIASGIYGKLASCMDADQDT
;
A
#
# COMPACT_ATOMS: atom_id res chain seq x y z
N MET A 1 7.75 -13.07 -77.17
CA MET A 1 7.12 -11.99 -76.37
C MET A 1 8.10 -11.58 -75.28
N GLY A 2 8.73 -10.41 -75.41
CA GLY A 2 9.62 -9.88 -74.38
C GLY A 2 8.80 -9.15 -73.33
N LEU A 3 8.89 -9.55 -72.06
CA LEU A 3 8.31 -8.82 -70.93
C LEU A 3 8.76 -7.35 -70.98
N ASP A 4 7.78 -6.44 -70.92
CA ASP A 4 7.96 -4.99 -70.90
C ASP A 4 8.84 -4.55 -69.71
N ARG A 5 9.56 -3.44 -69.90
CA ARG A 5 10.56 -2.89 -68.97
C ARG A 5 9.98 -2.69 -67.56
N GLY A 6 8.70 -2.34 -67.45
CA GLY A 6 8.00 -2.20 -66.17
C GLY A 6 7.81 -3.53 -65.44
N GLN A 7 7.38 -4.57 -66.16
CA GLN A 7 7.18 -5.91 -65.59
C GLN A 7 8.50 -6.57 -65.19
N ARG A 8 9.58 -6.35 -65.95
CA ARG A 8 10.92 -6.82 -65.55
C ARG A 8 11.39 -6.16 -64.26
N ARG A 9 11.14 -4.86 -64.08
CA ARG A 9 11.50 -4.13 -62.85
C ARG A 9 10.68 -4.60 -61.66
N PHE A 10 9.40 -4.86 -61.86
CA PHE A 10 8.53 -5.40 -60.81
C PHE A 10 8.93 -6.81 -60.38
N PHE A 11 9.25 -7.69 -61.34
CA PHE A 11 9.73 -9.04 -61.05
C PHE A 11 11.10 -9.02 -60.35
N LEU A 12 12.00 -8.14 -60.80
CA LEU A 12 13.31 -7.95 -60.15
C LEU A 12 13.13 -7.45 -58.71
N PHE A 13 12.18 -6.54 -58.48
CA PHE A 13 11.87 -6.03 -57.15
C PHE A 13 11.34 -7.15 -56.24
N LEU A 14 10.38 -7.96 -56.70
CA LEU A 14 9.86 -9.10 -55.93
C LEU A 14 10.93 -10.15 -55.62
N VAL A 15 11.83 -10.44 -56.56
CA VAL A 15 12.95 -11.37 -56.34
C VAL A 15 13.93 -10.80 -55.32
N VAL A 16 14.26 -9.51 -55.40
CA VAL A 16 15.14 -8.85 -54.42
C VAL A 16 14.51 -8.81 -53.03
N THR A 17 13.22 -8.48 -52.91
CA THR A 17 12.51 -8.49 -51.63
C THR A 17 12.42 -9.91 -51.06
N GLY A 18 12.15 -10.92 -51.90
CA GLY A 18 12.14 -12.33 -51.51
C GLY A 18 13.51 -12.81 -51.02
N LEU A 19 14.60 -12.42 -51.68
CA LEU A 19 15.95 -12.73 -51.26
C LEU A 19 16.35 -12.02 -49.96
N ILE A 20 15.94 -10.76 -49.76
CA ILE A 20 16.17 -10.03 -48.50
C ILE A 20 15.44 -10.73 -47.35
N ILE A 21 14.18 -11.12 -47.54
CA ILE A 21 13.40 -11.83 -46.52
C ILE A 21 14.02 -13.21 -46.25
N LEU A 22 14.47 -13.93 -47.27
CA LEU A 22 15.14 -15.22 -47.10
C LEU A 22 16.46 -15.07 -46.33
N PHE A 23 17.26 -14.05 -46.65
CA PHE A 23 18.53 -13.78 -45.97
C PHE A 23 18.31 -13.36 -44.51
N PHE A 24 17.29 -12.53 -44.25
CA PHE A 24 16.93 -12.11 -42.90
C PHE A 24 16.44 -13.29 -42.05
N ASN A 25 15.66 -14.19 -42.64
CA ASN A 25 15.20 -15.41 -41.96
C ASN A 25 16.33 -16.43 -41.75
N LEU A 26 17.25 -16.59 -42.72
CA LEU A 26 18.43 -17.45 -42.57
C LEU A 26 19.41 -16.90 -41.52
N SER A 27 19.60 -15.59 -41.44
CA SER A 27 20.42 -14.94 -40.40
C SER A 27 19.79 -14.99 -39.00
N MET A 28 18.47 -14.96 -38.89
CA MET A 28 17.75 -15.20 -37.63
C MET A 28 17.88 -16.66 -37.17
N LEU A 29 17.95 -17.61 -38.12
CA LEU A 29 18.11 -19.04 -37.84
C LEU A 29 19.56 -19.44 -37.47
N SER A 30 20.57 -18.66 -37.86
CA SER A 30 21.99 -18.96 -37.59
C SER A 30 22.55 -18.37 -36.29
N GLY A 31 21.74 -17.64 -35.50
CA GLY A 31 22.14 -17.16 -34.16
C GLY A 31 23.35 -16.21 -34.12
N THR A 32 23.71 -15.60 -35.24
CA THR A 32 24.84 -14.67 -35.33
C THR A 32 24.40 -13.24 -35.00
N ASP A 33 24.89 -12.73 -33.86
CA ASP A 33 24.68 -11.37 -33.37
C ASP A 33 25.24 -10.30 -34.36
N MET A 34 24.34 -9.66 -35.11
CA MET A 34 24.68 -8.64 -36.09
C MET A 34 24.87 -7.23 -35.49
N ARG A 35 24.76 -7.08 -34.16
CA ARG A 35 24.97 -5.78 -33.48
C ARG A 35 26.45 -5.47 -33.24
N SER A 36 27.30 -6.50 -33.19
CA SER A 36 28.76 -6.36 -33.05
C SER A 36 29.49 -6.09 -34.38
N ASN A 37 28.93 -6.51 -35.52
CA ASN A 37 29.56 -6.38 -36.84
C ASN A 37 29.16 -5.11 -37.63
N LEU A 38 28.18 -4.33 -37.15
CA LEU A 38 27.85 -3.02 -37.72
C LEU A 38 28.80 -1.89 -37.29
N LYS A 39 29.77 -2.17 -36.41
CA LYS A 39 30.86 -1.22 -36.05
C LYS A 39 32.08 -1.28 -36.98
N LYS A 40 32.06 -2.08 -38.05
CA LYS A 40 33.21 -2.27 -38.95
C LYS A 40 32.89 -2.18 -40.45
N ILE A 41 32.04 -1.23 -40.86
CA ILE A 41 31.94 -0.84 -42.28
C ILE A 41 32.68 0.50 -42.47
N PRO A 42 33.75 0.55 -43.27
CA PRO A 42 34.46 1.79 -43.57
C PRO A 42 33.67 2.62 -44.59
N ILE A 43 33.35 3.87 -44.24
CA ILE A 43 32.90 4.89 -45.18
C ILE A 43 34.15 5.52 -45.81
N PRO A 44 34.36 5.46 -47.14
CA PRO A 44 35.47 6.16 -47.78
C PRO A 44 35.20 7.67 -47.75
N GLY A 45 36.07 8.48 -47.12
CA GLY A 45 36.07 9.92 -47.39
C GLY A 45 36.45 10.93 -46.30
N LEU A 46 36.89 10.55 -45.09
CA LEU A 46 37.33 11.54 -44.09
C LEU A 46 38.72 11.24 -43.54
N LYS A 47 39.58 12.26 -43.63
CA LYS A 47 41.03 12.25 -43.38
C LYS A 47 41.38 12.14 -41.88
N ASN A 48 42.43 11.36 -41.62
CA ASN A 48 43.32 11.25 -40.46
C ASN A 48 43.39 12.46 -39.49
N LYS A 49 43.44 12.22 -38.16
CA LYS A 49 44.65 12.13 -37.28
C LYS A 49 44.25 12.10 -35.76
N PRO A 50 45.16 11.79 -34.79
CA PRO A 50 45.56 10.46 -34.33
C PRO A 50 45.23 10.16 -32.85
N ASP A 51 45.57 8.93 -32.47
CA ASP A 51 45.43 8.20 -31.20
C ASP A 51 45.83 8.89 -29.89
N SER A 52 45.15 8.49 -28.82
CA SER A 52 45.79 8.19 -27.52
C SER A 52 45.14 6.95 -26.87
N ASP A 53 46.00 5.95 -26.69
CA ASP A 53 45.95 4.73 -25.87
C ASP A 53 44.96 4.69 -24.68
N SER A 54 44.16 3.61 -24.57
CA SER A 54 44.35 2.42 -23.70
C SER A 54 43.90 2.69 -22.23
N SER A 55 43.15 1.86 -21.52
CA SER A 55 42.74 0.46 -21.64
C SER A 55 41.45 0.25 -20.80
N LYS A 56 40.40 -0.34 -21.38
CA LYS A 56 39.26 -0.89 -20.63
C LYS A 56 39.50 -2.40 -20.47
N SER A 57 39.60 -2.87 -19.22
CA SER A 57 39.33 -4.27 -18.89
C SER A 57 37.81 -4.46 -18.72
N SER A 58 37.33 -5.58 -19.26
CA SER A 58 35.92 -5.97 -19.36
C SER A 58 35.25 -6.21 -18.00
N PRO A 59 33.96 -5.89 -17.82
CA PRO A 59 33.18 -6.42 -16.69
C PRO A 59 32.68 -7.83 -17.03
N SER A 60 33.08 -8.80 -16.22
CA SER A 60 32.49 -10.14 -16.19
C SER A 60 31.13 -10.08 -15.51
N HIS A 61 30.05 -10.26 -16.28
CA HIS A 61 28.75 -10.62 -15.75
C HIS A 61 28.76 -12.11 -15.38
N GLN A 62 28.80 -12.40 -14.08
CA GLN A 62 28.33 -13.65 -13.49
C GLN A 62 27.57 -13.29 -12.22
N ASP A 63 26.30 -12.92 -12.38
CA ASP A 63 25.32 -13.04 -11.30
C ASP A 63 24.97 -14.52 -11.18
N GLN A 64 25.71 -15.24 -10.33
CA GLN A 64 25.24 -16.52 -9.80
C GLN A 64 24.33 -16.21 -8.60
N GLU A 65 23.02 -16.33 -8.81
CA GLU A 65 22.07 -16.51 -7.71
C GLU A 65 22.44 -17.79 -6.95
N VAL A 66 23.19 -17.62 -5.87
CA VAL A 66 23.30 -18.63 -4.83
C VAL A 66 22.03 -18.53 -4.00
N VAL A 67 21.00 -19.31 -4.37
CA VAL A 67 19.94 -19.69 -3.42
C VAL A 67 20.63 -20.52 -2.34
N GLY A 68 21.09 -19.83 -1.29
CA GLY A 68 21.75 -20.42 -0.15
C GLY A 68 20.75 -21.25 0.65
N ASP A 69 21.08 -22.52 0.83
CA ASP A 69 20.44 -23.56 1.65
C ASP A 69 20.52 -23.26 3.18
N THR A 70 20.50 -21.98 3.56
CA THR A 70 20.48 -21.50 4.94
C THR A 70 19.26 -20.62 5.10
N ALA A 71 18.30 -21.03 5.93
CA ALA A 71 17.14 -20.19 6.26
C ALA A 71 17.63 -18.81 6.71
N ASP A 72 17.37 -17.78 5.90
CA ASP A 72 17.71 -16.40 6.23
C ASP A 72 16.92 -16.00 7.49
N GLN A 73 17.65 -15.61 8.55
CA GLN A 73 17.08 -15.27 9.87
C GLN A 73 17.06 -13.77 10.11
N HIS A 74 17.10 -12.94 9.06
CA HIS A 74 17.00 -11.50 9.23
C HIS A 74 15.65 -11.11 9.87
N PRO A 75 15.61 -10.20 10.87
CA PRO A 75 14.38 -9.88 11.59
C PRO A 75 13.22 -9.39 10.70
N ILE A 76 13.52 -8.70 9.59
CA ILE A 76 12.51 -8.24 8.62
C ILE A 76 11.69 -9.40 8.05
N ALA A 77 12.29 -10.58 7.84
CA ALA A 77 11.55 -11.74 7.31
C ALA A 77 10.43 -12.18 8.27
N ALA A 78 10.67 -12.13 9.59
CA ALA A 78 9.67 -12.44 10.60
C ALA A 78 8.56 -11.37 10.63
N LEU A 79 8.91 -10.08 10.55
CA LEU A 79 7.96 -8.97 10.50
C LEU A 79 7.02 -9.08 9.28
N MET A 80 7.57 -9.43 8.11
CA MET A 80 6.77 -9.65 6.90
C MET A 80 5.81 -10.84 7.05
N LYS A 81 6.27 -11.93 7.68
CA LYS A 81 5.43 -13.11 7.93
C LYS A 81 4.29 -12.81 8.90
N GLU A 82 4.57 -12.05 9.98
CA GLU A 82 3.56 -11.61 10.93
C GLU A 82 2.53 -10.68 10.27
N ALA A 83 2.99 -9.73 9.45
CA ALA A 83 2.11 -8.84 8.71
C ALA A 83 1.22 -9.57 7.68
N ASP A 84 1.76 -10.59 7.01
CA ASP A 84 0.99 -11.45 6.11
C ASP A 84 -0.12 -12.21 6.85
N GLU A 85 0.15 -12.67 8.08
CA GLU A 85 -0.84 -13.34 8.93
C GLU A 85 -1.90 -12.38 9.47
N ALA A 86 -1.49 -11.22 9.98
CA ALA A 86 -2.39 -10.19 10.48
C ALA A 86 -3.36 -9.72 9.37
N PHE A 87 -2.85 -9.53 8.15
CA PHE A 87 -3.68 -9.21 7.00
C PHE A 87 -4.66 -10.33 6.66
N ARG A 88 -4.24 -11.59 6.71
CA ARG A 88 -5.12 -12.74 6.44
C ARG A 88 -6.31 -12.76 7.40
N VAL A 89 -6.05 -12.58 8.70
CA VAL A 89 -7.09 -12.49 9.73
C VAL A 89 -8.03 -11.31 9.46
N TYR A 90 -7.48 -10.14 9.14
CA TYR A 90 -8.26 -8.96 8.78
C TYR A 90 -9.19 -9.23 7.58
N ASP A 91 -8.64 -9.76 6.49
CA ASP A 91 -9.36 -10.00 5.23
C ASP A 91 -10.45 -11.08 5.38
N GLU A 92 -10.16 -12.14 6.14
CA GLU A 92 -11.11 -13.23 6.43
C GLU A 92 -12.24 -12.79 7.37
N SER A 93 -12.00 -11.81 8.24
CA SER A 93 -12.99 -11.30 9.21
C SER A 93 -14.07 -10.37 8.62
N ARG A 94 -13.93 -10.02 7.34
CA ARG A 94 -14.76 -9.04 6.66
C ARG A 94 -16.18 -9.54 6.43
N SER A 95 -17.15 -8.68 6.71
CA SER A 95 -18.56 -8.96 6.42
C SER A 95 -18.79 -9.09 4.91
N LYS A 96 -19.74 -9.95 4.54
CA LYS A 96 -20.10 -10.29 3.16
C LYS A 96 -21.56 -10.00 2.84
N THR A 97 -22.42 -9.94 3.87
CA THR A 97 -23.85 -9.64 3.75
C THR A 97 -24.23 -8.47 4.63
N PHE A 98 -25.38 -7.86 4.37
CA PHE A 98 -25.89 -6.77 5.20
C PHE A 98 -26.17 -7.23 6.63
N GLN A 99 -26.73 -8.44 6.79
CA GLN A 99 -26.96 -9.06 8.09
C GLN A 99 -25.65 -9.21 8.89
N GLU A 100 -24.57 -9.69 8.28
CA GLU A 100 -23.26 -9.78 8.93
C GLU A 100 -22.73 -8.39 9.34
N THR A 101 -22.85 -7.40 8.46
CA THR A 101 -22.42 -6.02 8.73
C THR A 101 -23.18 -5.42 9.92
N VAL A 102 -24.50 -5.61 10.00
CA VAL A 102 -25.34 -5.15 11.11
C VAL A 102 -24.99 -5.87 12.41
N ALA A 103 -24.84 -7.19 12.38
CA ALA A 103 -24.48 -7.98 13.55
C ALA A 103 -23.09 -7.60 14.09
N LYS A 104 -22.11 -7.40 13.21
CA LYS A 104 -20.76 -6.97 13.58
C LYS A 104 -20.76 -5.56 14.16
N TYR A 105 -21.51 -4.63 13.56
CA TYR A 105 -21.67 -3.27 14.10
C TYR A 105 -22.20 -3.29 15.54
N ARG A 106 -23.30 -4.00 15.79
CA ARG A 106 -23.91 -4.09 17.13
C ARG A 106 -22.96 -4.71 18.14
N ARG A 107 -22.30 -5.81 17.77
CA ARG A 107 -21.33 -6.48 18.64
C ARG A 107 -20.15 -5.57 18.99
N LYS A 108 -19.65 -4.78 18.03
CA LYS A 108 -18.48 -3.91 18.24
C LYS A 108 -18.82 -2.65 19.03
N TYR A 109 -19.96 -2.01 18.73
CA TYR A 109 -20.26 -0.67 19.24
C TYR A 109 -21.40 -0.61 20.27
N GLY A 110 -22.16 -1.70 20.48
CA GLY A 110 -23.25 -1.73 21.44
C GLY A 110 -24.43 -0.81 21.10
N ARG A 111 -24.59 -0.44 19.82
CA ARG A 111 -25.66 0.43 19.32
C ARG A 111 -26.23 -0.12 18.01
N HIS A 112 -27.47 0.25 17.68
CA HIS A 112 -28.00 0.05 16.33
C HIS A 112 -27.22 0.89 15.32
N PRO A 113 -27.00 0.46 14.07
CA PRO A 113 -26.46 1.34 13.02
C PRO A 113 -27.32 2.61 12.84
N PRO A 114 -26.77 3.74 12.37
CA PRO A 114 -27.53 4.98 12.24
C PRO A 114 -28.66 4.86 11.19
N PRO A 115 -29.64 5.79 11.17
CA PRO A 115 -30.52 5.94 10.03
C PRO A 115 -29.73 6.04 8.71
N LYS A 116 -30.32 5.58 7.61
CA LYS A 116 -29.70 5.50 6.26
C LYS A 116 -28.56 4.48 6.09
N PHE A 117 -28.34 3.61 7.08
CA PHE A 117 -27.33 2.55 6.99
C PHE A 117 -27.53 1.59 5.81
N ARG A 118 -28.78 1.26 5.50
CA ARG A 118 -29.14 0.38 4.38
C ARG A 118 -28.82 1.03 3.03
N GLU A 119 -29.11 2.31 2.89
CA GLU A 119 -28.82 3.10 1.69
C GLU A 119 -27.30 3.24 1.48
N TRP A 120 -26.56 3.50 2.56
CA TRP A 120 -25.10 3.46 2.56
C TRP A 120 -24.54 2.10 2.14
N TYR A 121 -25.07 1.01 2.69
CA TYR A 121 -24.66 -0.34 2.32
C TYR A 121 -24.84 -0.61 0.83
N LYS A 122 -26.03 -0.33 0.28
CA LYS A 122 -26.30 -0.48 -1.15
C LYS A 122 -25.38 0.39 -2.00
N PHE A 123 -25.15 1.64 -1.58
CA PHE A 123 -24.25 2.56 -2.27
C PHE A 123 -22.81 2.01 -2.34
N ALA A 124 -22.33 1.37 -1.27
CA ALA A 124 -21.04 0.67 -1.25
C ALA A 124 -21.00 -0.55 -2.17
N ARG A 125 -22.07 -1.37 -2.16
CA ARG A 125 -22.19 -2.58 -2.96
C ARG A 125 -22.28 -2.29 -4.46
N ASP A 126 -23.09 -1.30 -4.85
CA ASP A 126 -23.22 -0.86 -6.24
C ASP A 126 -21.91 -0.31 -6.82
N ARG A 127 -20.95 0.09 -5.97
CA ARG A 127 -19.60 0.57 -6.32
C ARG A 127 -18.49 -0.47 -6.17
N ASN A 128 -18.86 -1.73 -5.90
CA ASN A 128 -17.92 -2.82 -5.67
C ASN A 128 -16.89 -2.48 -4.58
N VAL A 129 -17.31 -1.84 -3.50
CA VAL A 129 -16.44 -1.59 -2.35
C VAL A 129 -16.13 -2.89 -1.64
N TYR A 130 -14.84 -3.11 -1.45
CA TYR A 130 -14.36 -4.33 -0.83
C TYR A 130 -14.62 -4.33 0.68
N ASN A 131 -14.22 -3.26 1.37
CA ASN A 131 -14.34 -3.13 2.82
C ASN A 131 -15.64 -2.45 3.22
N ILE A 132 -16.57 -3.22 3.77
CA ILE A 132 -17.91 -2.75 4.17
C ILE A 132 -18.11 -2.68 5.69
N ASP A 133 -17.08 -2.95 6.48
CA ASP A 133 -17.15 -2.97 7.94
C ASP A 133 -15.84 -2.53 8.64
N ASP A 134 -14.91 -1.93 7.89
CA ASP A 134 -13.69 -1.28 8.42
C ASP A 134 -13.89 0.25 8.50
N PHE A 135 -14.53 0.70 9.58
CA PHE A 135 -14.82 2.12 9.85
C PHE A 135 -14.54 2.46 11.32
N GLU A 136 -13.55 1.80 11.92
CA GLU A 136 -13.19 2.02 13.33
C GLU A 136 -12.74 3.45 13.58
N GLN A 137 -11.91 4.01 12.69
CA GLN A 137 -11.47 5.41 12.77
C GLN A 137 -12.65 6.41 12.87
N VAL A 138 -13.69 6.23 12.05
CA VAL A 138 -14.92 7.05 12.12
C VAL A 138 -15.54 6.97 13.50
N MET A 139 -15.62 5.77 14.07
CA MET A 139 -16.24 5.56 15.36
C MET A 139 -15.38 6.15 16.48
N ASP A 140 -14.07 5.91 16.47
CA ASP A 140 -13.17 6.45 17.49
C ASP A 140 -13.15 7.98 17.51
N ASP A 141 -13.24 8.62 16.35
CA ASP A 141 -13.33 10.08 16.24
C ASP A 141 -14.64 10.64 16.78
N LEU A 142 -15.76 9.94 16.58
CA LEU A 142 -17.09 10.41 16.96
C LEU A 142 -17.49 10.03 18.38
N ARG A 143 -16.85 9.02 18.98
CA ARG A 143 -17.20 8.50 20.31
C ARG A 143 -17.18 9.56 21.42
N PRO A 144 -16.17 10.45 21.54
CA PRO A 144 -16.16 11.48 22.57
C PRO A 144 -17.39 12.40 22.53
N PHE A 145 -17.97 12.64 21.35
CA PHE A 145 -19.11 13.53 21.16
C PHE A 145 -20.44 12.97 21.70
N TRP A 146 -20.52 11.67 22.04
CA TRP A 146 -21.65 11.15 22.82
C TRP A 146 -21.70 11.72 24.25
N GLY A 147 -20.57 12.21 24.78
CA GLY A 147 -20.50 12.91 26.05
C GLY A 147 -20.91 14.38 26.00
N VAL A 148 -21.22 14.93 24.81
CA VAL A 148 -21.61 16.32 24.58
C VAL A 148 -23.06 16.39 24.14
N ASP A 149 -23.81 17.40 24.58
CA ASP A 149 -25.20 17.63 24.16
C ASP A 149 -25.28 17.88 22.63
N PRO A 150 -26.15 17.17 21.87
CA PRO A 150 -26.30 17.35 20.43
C PRO A 150 -26.47 18.81 19.98
N ALA A 151 -27.25 19.60 20.72
CA ALA A 151 -27.54 20.99 20.36
C ALA A 151 -26.31 21.89 20.48
N ILE A 152 -25.40 21.60 21.43
CA ILE A 152 -24.12 22.29 21.55
C ILE A 152 -23.23 21.95 20.34
N ILE A 153 -23.18 20.68 19.93
CA ILE A 153 -22.37 20.26 18.77
C ILE A 153 -22.86 20.97 17.50
N ARG A 154 -24.18 21.01 17.27
CA ARG A 154 -24.77 21.72 16.13
C ARG A 154 -24.42 23.20 16.14
N SER A 155 -24.67 23.89 17.26
CA SER A 155 -24.39 25.32 17.42
C SER A 155 -22.90 25.64 17.18
N GLN A 156 -21.99 24.83 17.69
CA GLN A 156 -20.56 24.97 17.44
C GLN A 156 -20.23 24.81 15.94
N ALA A 157 -20.64 23.70 15.32
CA ALA A 157 -20.36 23.45 13.91
C ALA A 157 -20.92 24.55 12.99
N ALA A 158 -22.08 25.11 13.35
CA ALA A 158 -22.74 26.20 12.64
C ALA A 158 -22.00 27.54 12.72
N HIS A 159 -21.13 27.77 13.71
CA HIS A 159 -20.56 29.10 13.98
C HIS A 159 -19.03 29.15 14.10
N LEU A 160 -18.33 28.01 14.15
CA LEU A 160 -16.86 27.98 14.21
C LEU A 160 -16.17 28.69 13.03
N HIS A 161 -16.87 28.87 11.91
CA HIS A 161 -16.37 29.60 10.74
C HIS A 161 -16.64 31.11 10.80
N ALA A 162 -17.33 31.63 11.81
CA ALA A 162 -17.79 33.02 11.81
C ALA A 162 -16.65 34.05 11.87
N ILE A 163 -15.48 33.66 12.41
CA ILE A 163 -14.25 34.46 12.34
C ILE A 163 -13.36 33.86 11.25
N GLU A 164 -13.25 34.55 10.11
CA GLU A 164 -12.52 34.04 8.94
C GLU A 164 -11.06 33.66 9.26
N HIS A 165 -10.38 34.46 10.08
CA HIS A 165 -8.98 34.26 10.44
C HIS A 165 -8.72 32.99 11.29
N ASP A 166 -9.75 32.33 11.82
CA ASP A 166 -9.61 31.08 12.55
C ASP A 166 -9.42 29.87 11.61
N GLY A 167 -9.51 30.08 10.30
CA GLY A 167 -9.12 29.07 9.31
C GLY A 167 -10.09 27.89 9.27
N ILE A 168 -11.38 28.13 9.51
CA ILE A 168 -12.46 27.14 9.40
C ILE A 168 -13.38 27.53 8.24
N SER A 169 -13.82 26.56 7.44
CA SER A 169 -14.92 26.69 6.49
C SER A 169 -16.18 26.04 7.05
N GLY A 170 -17.34 26.63 6.73
CA GLY A 170 -18.64 26.02 6.99
C GLY A 170 -19.18 25.33 5.74
N ILE A 171 -19.65 24.10 5.85
CA ILE A 171 -20.40 23.40 4.79
C ILE A 171 -21.80 23.12 5.34
N HIS A 172 -22.81 23.72 4.70
CA HIS A 172 -24.17 23.72 5.22
C HIS A 172 -25.07 22.85 4.34
N ILE A 173 -25.53 21.71 4.87
CA ILE A 173 -26.42 20.78 4.16
C ILE A 173 -27.86 21.06 4.58
N ARG A 174 -28.73 21.32 3.61
CA ARG A 174 -30.18 21.53 3.83
C ARG A 174 -30.99 20.79 2.77
N SER A 175 -32.04 20.09 3.20
CA SER A 175 -32.99 19.41 2.31
C SER A 175 -32.31 18.51 1.28
N GLY A 176 -31.30 17.75 1.72
CA GLY A 176 -30.56 16.80 0.87
C GLY A 176 -29.69 17.46 -0.21
N LYS A 177 -29.19 18.68 0.03
CA LYS A 177 -28.24 19.40 -0.85
C LYS A 177 -27.24 20.16 0.00
N VAL A 178 -26.02 20.35 -0.52
CA VAL A 178 -25.12 21.40 -0.01
C VAL A 178 -25.76 22.71 -0.44
N TRP A 179 -26.26 23.47 0.53
CA TRP A 179 -27.00 24.70 0.31
C TRP A 179 -26.08 25.90 0.19
N MET A 180 -25.00 25.93 0.97
CA MET A 180 -24.03 27.03 0.99
C MET A 180 -22.70 26.59 1.59
N LEU A 181 -21.63 27.27 1.17
CA LEU A 181 -20.31 27.26 1.79
C LEU A 181 -20.03 28.61 2.46
N SER A 182 -19.39 28.57 3.64
CA SER A 182 -18.90 29.76 4.37
C SER A 182 -17.37 29.73 4.44
N ASN A 183 -16.72 30.88 4.24
CA ASN A 183 -15.26 30.97 4.04
C ASN A 183 -14.75 29.98 2.97
N GLU A 184 -15.40 30.00 1.80
CA GLU A 184 -15.15 29.10 0.67
C GLU A 184 -13.67 29.11 0.25
N ASN A 185 -13.17 27.92 -0.07
CA ASN A 185 -11.87 27.70 -0.69
C ASN A 185 -11.88 26.36 -1.42
N TRP A 186 -10.80 26.09 -2.17
CA TRP A 186 -10.64 24.84 -2.92
C TRP A 186 -10.81 23.55 -2.09
N ARG A 187 -10.48 23.57 -0.78
CA ARG A 187 -10.69 22.41 0.12
C ARG A 187 -12.18 22.19 0.38
N ALA A 188 -12.93 23.26 0.65
CA ALA A 188 -14.37 23.17 0.92
C ALA A 188 -15.14 22.79 -0.35
N GLU A 189 -14.75 23.34 -1.50
CA GLU A 189 -15.28 22.97 -2.83
C GLU A 189 -15.04 21.48 -3.13
N THR A 190 -13.84 20.97 -2.82
CA THR A 190 -13.53 19.54 -3.02
C THR A 190 -14.36 18.64 -2.10
N MET A 191 -14.55 19.04 -0.84
CA MET A 191 -15.42 18.32 0.09
C MET A 191 -16.90 18.36 -0.33
N GLU A 192 -17.38 19.46 -0.90
CA GLU A 192 -18.72 19.53 -1.52
C GLU A 192 -18.87 18.50 -2.65
N GLU A 193 -17.91 18.44 -3.59
CA GLU A 193 -17.93 17.47 -4.68
C GLU A 193 -17.79 16.02 -4.18
N MET A 194 -17.14 15.79 -3.04
CA MET A 194 -17.07 14.49 -2.37
C MET A 194 -18.43 14.06 -1.75
N ILE A 195 -19.25 15.02 -1.30
CA ILE A 195 -20.55 14.79 -0.65
C ILE A 195 -21.69 14.61 -1.65
N LYS A 196 -21.63 15.33 -2.77
CA LYS A 196 -22.64 15.40 -3.83
C LYS A 196 -23.22 14.05 -4.29
N PRO A 197 -22.46 12.94 -4.41
CA PRO A 197 -23.02 11.66 -4.90
C PRO A 197 -24.11 11.05 -4.00
N TYR A 198 -24.10 11.36 -2.70
CA TYR A 198 -25.00 10.76 -1.70
C TYR A 198 -25.73 11.79 -0.83
N VAL A 199 -25.52 13.09 -1.04
CA VAL A 199 -26.10 14.19 -0.25
C VAL A 199 -27.63 14.11 -0.06
N LYS A 200 -28.37 13.57 -1.04
CA LYS A 200 -29.82 13.34 -0.96
C LYS A 200 -30.25 12.42 0.20
N HIS A 201 -29.32 11.64 0.74
CA HIS A 201 -29.56 10.74 1.87
C HIS A 201 -29.21 11.37 3.22
N LEU A 202 -28.53 12.53 3.24
CA LEU A 202 -28.12 13.20 4.46
C LEU A 202 -29.24 14.10 4.99
N PRO A 203 -29.43 14.20 6.32
CA PRO A 203 -30.30 15.19 6.93
C PRO A 203 -29.64 16.57 6.93
N ASP A 204 -30.35 17.57 7.45
CA ASP A 204 -29.79 18.90 7.65
C ASP A 204 -28.66 18.85 8.69
N MET A 205 -27.50 19.41 8.34
CA MET A 205 -26.33 19.47 9.23
C MET A 205 -25.37 20.60 8.82
N ASP A 206 -24.51 20.99 9.76
CA ASP A 206 -23.40 21.90 9.52
C ASP A 206 -22.08 21.18 9.83
N ILE A 207 -21.08 21.41 8.96
CA ILE A 207 -19.75 20.82 9.07
C ILE A 207 -18.74 21.97 9.18
N ALA A 208 -17.97 21.98 10.27
CA ALA A 208 -16.86 22.90 10.47
C ALA A 208 -15.55 22.24 9.99
N MET A 209 -15.07 22.62 8.80
CA MET A 209 -13.89 22.01 8.17
C MET A 209 -12.64 22.86 8.42
N ASN A 210 -11.58 22.24 8.93
CA ASN A 210 -10.26 22.86 9.05
C ASN A 210 -9.67 23.17 7.67
N ARG A 211 -9.25 24.42 7.45
CA ARG A 211 -8.56 24.86 6.24
C ARG A 211 -7.03 24.85 6.35
N LEU A 212 -6.49 24.67 7.55
CA LEU A 212 -5.06 24.67 7.81
C LEU A 212 -4.49 23.25 7.66
N ASP A 213 -3.19 23.15 7.43
CA ASP A 213 -2.54 21.85 7.27
C ASP A 213 -2.51 21.06 8.59
N GLN A 214 -2.43 21.77 9.73
CA GLN A 214 -2.20 21.19 11.06
C GLN A 214 -3.50 20.94 11.84
N PRO A 215 -3.56 19.89 12.68
CA PRO A 215 -4.74 19.54 13.47
C PRO A 215 -5.05 20.60 14.55
N ARG A 216 -6.31 20.63 14.99
CA ARG A 216 -6.88 21.77 15.73
C ARG A 216 -7.29 21.43 17.16
N VAL A 217 -7.67 20.18 17.44
CA VAL A 217 -8.33 19.84 18.72
C VAL A 217 -7.49 18.86 19.52
N ALA A 218 -7.08 19.23 20.72
CA ALA A 218 -6.30 18.39 21.65
C ALA A 218 -6.91 18.45 23.04
N VAL A 219 -7.95 17.63 23.26
CA VAL A 219 -8.68 17.58 24.53
C VAL A 219 -7.79 16.95 25.62
N PRO A 220 -7.65 17.56 26.81
CA PRO A 220 -6.89 16.98 27.90
C PRO A 220 -7.37 15.58 28.29
N TRP A 221 -6.46 14.74 28.78
CA TRP A 221 -6.71 13.33 29.05
C TRP A 221 -7.91 13.10 29.96
N ASP A 222 -7.97 13.80 31.10
CA ASP A 222 -9.03 13.60 32.09
C ASP A 222 -10.41 13.99 31.55
N ASP A 223 -10.49 15.08 30.78
CA ASP A 223 -11.71 15.52 30.11
C ASP A 223 -12.15 14.49 29.05
N MET A 224 -11.20 13.96 28.28
CA MET A 224 -11.46 12.91 27.31
C MET A 224 -11.97 11.63 27.97
N GLN A 225 -11.37 11.20 29.09
CA GLN A 225 -11.86 10.03 29.82
C GLN A 225 -13.28 10.23 30.36
N ALA A 226 -13.63 11.43 30.81
CA ALA A 226 -14.99 11.74 31.24
C ALA A 226 -16.00 11.64 30.08
N LEU A 227 -15.66 12.16 28.90
CA LEU A 227 -16.49 12.04 27.69
C LEU A 227 -16.68 10.58 27.27
N LEU A 228 -15.61 9.79 27.27
CA LEU A 228 -15.65 8.37 26.91
C LEU A 228 -16.40 7.50 27.94
N ALA A 229 -16.36 7.87 29.22
CA ALA A 229 -17.16 7.23 30.25
C ALA A 229 -18.67 7.43 29.98
N ASN A 230 -19.06 8.65 29.61
CA ASN A 230 -20.44 8.96 29.21
C ASN A 230 -20.86 8.23 27.92
N GLU A 231 -19.96 8.14 26.93
CA GLU A 231 -20.20 7.36 25.70
C GLU A 231 -20.49 5.88 26.04
N THR A 232 -19.65 5.29 26.90
CA THR A 232 -19.79 3.88 27.29
C THR A 232 -21.07 3.63 28.07
N ALA A 233 -21.39 4.51 29.03
CA ALA A 233 -22.58 4.39 29.87
C ALA A 233 -23.89 4.60 29.09
N SER A 234 -23.87 5.34 27.98
CA SER A 234 -25.05 5.60 27.15
C SER A 234 -25.31 4.55 26.06
N ARG A 235 -24.48 3.51 25.93
CA ARG A 235 -24.68 2.47 24.91
C ARG A 235 -25.99 1.72 25.13
N LEU A 236 -26.88 1.81 24.16
CA LEU A 236 -28.22 1.24 24.22
C LEU A 236 -28.68 0.74 22.85
N MET A 237 -29.40 -0.38 22.85
CA MET A 237 -30.06 -0.96 21.68
C MET A 237 -31.55 -1.15 21.95
N LEU A 238 -32.34 -0.12 21.64
CA LEU A 238 -33.80 -0.15 21.79
C LEU A 238 -34.45 -0.88 20.60
N PRO A 239 -35.25 -1.95 20.84
CA PRO A 239 -35.99 -2.63 19.77
C PRO A 239 -36.87 -1.70 18.94
N GLU A 240 -37.45 -0.68 19.57
CA GLU A 240 -38.31 0.34 18.98
C GLU A 240 -37.56 1.50 18.30
N ALA A 241 -36.24 1.39 18.07
CA ALA A 241 -35.47 2.44 17.45
C ALA A 241 -36.00 2.79 16.04
N VAL A 242 -36.12 4.10 15.78
CA VAL A 242 -36.66 4.64 14.52
C VAL A 242 -35.52 4.86 13.51
N ALA A 243 -35.66 4.33 12.29
CA ALA A 243 -34.64 4.44 11.25
C ALA A 243 -34.72 5.75 10.44
N GLU A 244 -35.07 6.86 11.09
CA GLU A 244 -35.23 8.19 10.50
C GLU A 244 -34.56 9.26 11.37
N PHE A 245 -34.04 10.31 10.73
CA PHE A 245 -33.44 11.46 11.41
C PHE A 245 -34.51 12.47 11.81
N THR A 246 -34.29 13.18 12.92
CA THR A 246 -35.16 14.27 13.37
C THR A 246 -35.10 15.44 12.39
N THR A 247 -36.25 16.01 12.03
CA THR A 247 -36.34 17.19 11.15
C THR A 247 -36.50 18.48 11.95
N ASN A 248 -36.10 19.62 11.38
CA ASN A 248 -36.30 20.96 11.96
C ASN A 248 -35.61 21.17 13.33
N MET A 249 -34.40 20.62 13.49
CA MET A 249 -33.58 20.83 14.69
C MET A 249 -33.09 22.28 14.79
N SER A 250 -32.98 22.81 16.00
CA SER A 250 -32.39 24.12 16.28
C SER A 250 -30.86 24.08 16.31
N GLY A 251 -30.21 25.25 16.33
CA GLY A 251 -28.74 25.35 16.40
C GLY A 251 -28.04 25.08 15.05
N LEU A 252 -28.80 25.08 13.96
CA LEU A 252 -28.27 25.01 12.59
C LEU A 252 -28.10 26.42 12.02
N TRP A 253 -27.05 26.63 11.24
CA TRP A 253 -26.74 27.91 10.59
C TRP A 253 -27.90 28.42 9.73
N GLN A 254 -28.17 29.73 9.80
CA GLN A 254 -29.18 30.44 9.03
C GLN A 254 -28.54 31.59 8.25
N ASN A 255 -28.99 31.85 7.02
CA ASN A 255 -28.41 32.90 6.19
C ASN A 255 -28.56 34.28 6.86
N GLY A 256 -27.46 35.03 6.96
CA GLY A 256 -27.49 36.36 7.58
C GLY A 256 -27.67 36.35 9.10
N ALA A 257 -27.55 35.20 9.77
CA ALA A 257 -27.42 35.16 11.22
C ALA A 257 -26.14 35.90 11.61
N SER A 258 -26.27 37.10 12.20
CA SER A 258 -25.16 37.67 12.94
C SER A 258 -24.98 36.83 14.20
N LEU A 259 -23.73 36.50 14.57
CA LEU A 259 -23.39 35.86 15.85
C LEU A 259 -24.08 36.55 17.06
N PHE A 260 -24.43 37.83 16.86
CA PHE A 260 -25.03 38.73 17.82
C PHE A 260 -26.07 39.60 17.08
N GLU A 261 -27.36 39.44 17.36
CA GLU A 261 -28.25 40.61 17.34
C GLU A 261 -27.90 41.45 18.58
N ASP A 262 -28.04 42.78 18.52
CA ASP A 262 -27.80 43.65 19.69
C ASP A 262 -28.51 43.09 20.95
N GLY A 263 -27.72 42.50 21.86
CA GLY A 263 -28.19 41.96 23.13
C GLY A 263 -28.58 40.46 23.19
N LYS A 264 -28.38 39.66 22.14
CA LYS A 264 -28.62 38.20 22.18
C LYS A 264 -27.46 37.41 21.56
N THR A 265 -26.76 36.63 22.39
CA THR A 265 -25.85 35.57 21.95
C THR A 265 -26.65 34.31 21.61
N GLU A 266 -26.15 33.46 20.69
CA GLU A 266 -26.64 32.08 20.64
C GLU A 266 -26.33 31.41 22.00
N PRO A 267 -27.33 30.98 22.80
CA PRO A 267 -27.09 30.59 24.19
C PRO A 267 -26.20 29.34 24.35
N LEU A 268 -26.07 28.55 23.29
CA LEU A 268 -25.34 27.29 23.27
C LEU A 268 -23.90 27.43 22.72
N LEU A 269 -23.56 28.58 22.14
CA LEU A 269 -22.23 28.82 21.60
C LEU A 269 -21.25 29.07 22.75
N LYS A 270 -20.22 28.22 22.81
CA LYS A 270 -19.05 28.42 23.68
C LYS A 270 -17.93 29.03 22.86
N ASP A 271 -17.16 29.94 23.46
CA ASP A 271 -15.90 30.40 22.87
C ASP A 271 -15.01 29.17 22.56
N PRO A 272 -14.50 29.01 21.33
CA PRO A 272 -13.60 27.92 20.98
C PRO A 272 -12.28 27.93 21.76
N GLU A 273 -11.94 29.03 22.42
CA GLU A 273 -10.70 29.21 23.17
C GLU A 273 -9.45 28.94 22.30
N TRP A 274 -9.49 29.43 21.05
CA TRP A 274 -8.38 29.28 20.12
C TRP A 274 -7.13 29.95 20.65
N PHE A 275 -6.05 29.19 20.78
CA PHE A 275 -4.73 29.73 21.07
C PHE A 275 -3.79 29.48 19.90
N ARG A 276 -3.06 30.53 19.50
CA ARG A 276 -2.13 30.52 18.38
C ARG A 276 -0.72 30.31 18.92
N ALA A 277 -0.07 29.24 18.49
CA ALA A 277 1.27 28.89 18.94
C ALA A 277 2.22 28.54 17.78
N PRO A 278 2.27 29.33 16.68
CA PRO A 278 3.22 29.09 15.61
C PRO A 278 4.65 29.21 16.13
N GLY A 279 5.53 28.33 15.67
CA GLY A 279 6.93 28.26 16.07
C GLY A 279 7.17 27.73 17.49
N GLN A 280 6.12 27.38 18.24
CA GLN A 280 6.26 26.80 19.57
C GLN A 280 6.25 25.26 19.53
N GLN A 281 6.80 24.67 20.59
CA GLN A 281 6.88 23.22 20.74
C GLN A 281 5.49 22.62 21.04
N TYR A 282 4.94 21.86 20.10
CA TYR A 282 3.59 21.30 20.16
C TYR A 282 3.40 20.32 21.33
N MET A 283 4.47 19.65 21.77
CA MET A 283 4.40 18.74 22.93
C MET A 283 4.02 19.45 24.24
N LEU A 284 4.13 20.78 24.33
CA LEU A 284 3.59 21.54 25.47
C LEU A 284 2.07 21.43 25.58
N ILE A 285 1.39 21.22 24.45
CA ILE A 285 -0.07 21.02 24.34
C ILE A 285 -0.37 19.53 24.36
N ALA A 286 0.29 18.77 23.47
CA ALA A 286 -0.03 17.37 23.20
C ALA A 286 0.11 16.47 24.43
N LYS A 287 1.09 16.72 25.30
CA LYS A 287 1.32 15.89 26.49
C LYS A 287 0.14 15.91 27.47
N GLU A 288 -0.66 16.98 27.50
CA GLU A 288 -1.81 17.06 28.40
C GLU A 288 -2.94 16.11 27.97
N ALA A 289 -3.00 15.79 26.68
CA ALA A 289 -3.94 14.82 26.10
C ALA A 289 -3.47 13.36 26.27
N CYS A 290 -2.29 13.14 26.85
CA CYS A 290 -1.74 11.81 27.09
C CYS A 290 -2.09 11.26 28.48
N PRO A 291 -2.14 9.92 28.63
CA PRO A 291 -2.26 9.27 29.93
C PRO A 291 -1.19 9.76 30.91
N PRO A 292 -1.51 10.00 32.20
CA PRO A 292 -0.54 10.44 33.22
C PRO A 292 0.71 9.57 33.33
N GLU A 293 0.58 8.27 33.06
CA GLU A 293 1.64 7.25 33.12
C GLU A 293 2.43 7.09 31.81
N SER A 294 2.10 7.84 30.76
CA SER A 294 2.76 7.71 29.46
C SER A 294 4.16 8.35 29.47
N HIS A 295 5.02 7.93 28.54
CA HIS A 295 6.37 8.52 28.36
C HIS A 295 6.32 10.05 28.21
N ALA A 296 5.30 10.57 27.50
CA ALA A 296 5.10 12.01 27.35
C ALA A 296 4.83 12.79 28.66
N ARG A 297 4.39 12.12 29.74
CA ARG A 297 4.04 12.74 31.03
C ARG A 297 4.91 12.28 32.20
N ASP A 298 5.59 11.15 32.07
CA ASP A 298 6.51 10.62 33.08
C ASP A 298 7.98 10.89 32.69
N PRO A 299 8.64 11.90 33.31
CA PRO A 299 10.03 12.21 33.01
C PRO A 299 11.03 11.15 33.51
N GLU A 300 10.61 10.20 34.35
CA GLU A 300 11.46 9.12 34.85
C GLU A 300 11.50 7.91 33.89
N LEU A 301 10.55 7.83 32.94
CA LEU A 301 10.49 6.74 31.98
C LEU A 301 11.63 6.86 30.97
N GLN A 302 12.37 5.77 30.76
CA GLN A 302 13.53 5.77 29.86
C GLN A 302 13.10 5.53 28.42
N GLN A 303 13.82 6.16 27.48
CA GLN A 303 13.66 5.95 26.03
C GLN A 303 13.65 4.46 25.65
N SER A 304 14.55 3.65 26.21
CA SER A 304 14.66 2.21 25.93
C SER A 304 13.40 1.44 26.34
N THR A 305 12.74 1.85 27.42
CA THR A 305 11.47 1.27 27.88
C THR A 305 10.36 1.57 26.87
N ALA A 306 10.28 2.81 26.38
CA ALA A 306 9.31 3.18 25.35
C ALA A 306 9.59 2.44 24.03
N GLU A 307 10.85 2.39 23.58
CA GLU A 307 11.28 1.70 22.35
C GLU A 307 10.96 0.21 22.36
N ALA A 308 11.13 -0.47 23.50
CA ALA A 308 10.82 -1.89 23.62
C ALA A 308 9.35 -2.24 23.32
N THR A 309 8.44 -1.25 23.34
CA THR A 309 7.02 -1.45 23.00
C THR A 309 6.75 -1.48 21.50
N TYR A 310 7.64 -0.93 20.67
CA TYR A 310 7.40 -0.74 19.24
C TYR A 310 8.59 -1.02 18.33
N LYS A 311 9.77 -1.35 18.87
CA LYS A 311 10.97 -1.76 18.13
C LYS A 311 11.38 -3.18 18.49
N SER A 312 11.97 -3.88 17.53
CA SER A 312 12.67 -5.14 17.77
C SER A 312 13.92 -4.90 18.60
N ALA A 313 14.22 -5.84 19.51
CA ALA A 313 15.46 -5.81 20.29
C ALA A 313 16.69 -5.91 19.38
N GLU A 314 16.62 -6.76 18.34
CA GLU A 314 17.65 -6.85 17.31
C GLU A 314 17.38 -5.86 16.18
N GLY A 315 18.31 -4.93 15.94
CA GLY A 315 18.29 -4.03 14.78
C GLY A 315 17.35 -2.82 14.87
N GLY A 316 16.48 -2.73 15.88
CA GLY A 316 15.65 -1.55 16.13
C GLY A 316 14.55 -1.31 15.08
N PHE A 317 14.10 -2.37 14.39
CA PHE A 317 13.04 -2.26 13.38
C PHE A 317 11.68 -2.09 14.04
N ILE A 318 10.80 -1.29 13.43
CA ILE A 318 9.45 -1.07 13.96
C ILE A 318 8.64 -2.38 13.96
N THR A 319 8.24 -2.86 15.13
CA THR A 319 7.32 -4.00 15.32
C THR A 319 5.87 -3.53 15.44
N ASN A 320 5.65 -2.31 15.94
CA ASN A 320 4.30 -1.73 16.09
C ASN A 320 4.26 -0.31 15.52
N PHE A 321 3.74 -0.19 14.29
CA PHE A 321 3.64 1.10 13.59
C PHE A 321 2.70 2.10 14.29
N ASN A 322 1.69 1.60 15.02
CA ASN A 322 0.79 2.49 15.73
C ASN A 322 1.49 3.20 16.89
N LEU A 323 2.29 2.46 17.65
CA LEU A 323 3.07 3.03 18.76
C LEU A 323 4.27 3.85 18.27
N SER A 324 4.85 3.52 17.10
CA SER A 324 5.96 4.31 16.53
C SER A 324 5.56 5.69 16.00
N SER A 325 4.26 6.00 15.98
CA SER A 325 3.68 7.31 15.61
C SER A 325 2.86 7.94 16.75
N ASP A 326 2.80 7.28 17.91
CA ASP A 326 2.04 7.73 19.08
C ASP A 326 2.84 8.76 19.88
N LEU A 327 2.35 10.01 19.98
CA LEU A 327 3.06 11.07 20.71
C LEU A 327 3.14 10.85 22.21
N CYS A 328 2.25 10.04 22.80
CA CYS A 328 2.34 9.65 24.21
C CYS A 328 3.47 8.66 24.47
N THR A 329 3.87 7.91 23.43
CA THR A 329 4.99 6.96 23.45
C THR A 329 6.29 7.59 22.95
N ILE A 330 6.30 8.23 21.79
CA ILE A 330 7.52 8.70 21.12
C ILE A 330 7.76 10.20 21.26
N GLY A 331 6.75 10.97 21.69
CA GLY A 331 6.78 12.44 21.70
C GLY A 331 8.04 13.04 22.32
N PRO A 332 8.50 12.60 23.52
CA PRO A 332 9.73 13.11 24.13
C PRO A 332 10.98 12.95 23.25
N GLU A 333 11.04 11.89 22.44
CA GLU A 333 12.21 11.54 21.62
C GLU A 333 12.26 12.27 20.28
N VAL A 334 11.12 12.79 19.83
CA VAL A 334 10.98 13.44 18.52
C VAL A 334 10.48 14.88 18.59
N GLN A 335 10.20 15.41 19.78
CA GLN A 335 9.65 16.75 19.99
C GLN A 335 10.48 17.87 19.36
N ASP A 336 11.81 17.70 19.31
CA ASP A 336 12.77 18.60 18.71
C ASP A 336 13.21 18.17 17.31
N LYS A 337 12.83 16.96 16.87
CA LYS A 337 13.27 16.33 15.62
C LYS A 337 12.22 16.33 14.50
N HIS A 338 10.96 16.57 14.83
CA HIS A 338 9.87 16.64 13.87
C HIS A 338 9.34 18.07 13.79
N GLY A 339 9.20 18.63 12.59
CA GLY A 339 9.02 20.08 12.48
C GLY A 339 7.64 20.58 12.92
N PHE A 340 6.59 19.74 12.80
CA PHE A 340 5.29 20.00 13.42
C PHE A 340 5.41 20.11 14.96
N LEU A 341 6.23 19.26 15.57
CA LEU A 341 6.40 19.24 17.02
C LEU A 341 7.33 20.33 17.51
N TYR A 342 8.39 20.63 16.77
CA TYR A 342 9.45 21.52 17.21
C TYR A 342 9.15 22.99 16.93
N ALA A 343 8.73 23.30 15.70
CA ALA A 343 8.49 24.67 15.25
C ALA A 343 7.37 24.69 14.21
N SER A 344 6.14 24.43 14.65
CA SER A 344 4.99 24.40 13.73
C SER A 344 4.82 25.73 12.97
N SER A 345 4.27 25.67 11.76
CA SER A 345 4.03 26.86 10.93
C SER A 345 2.73 27.58 11.26
N THR A 346 1.66 26.85 11.60
CA THR A 346 0.28 27.37 11.63
C THR A 346 -0.57 26.80 12.76
N VAL A 347 0.03 26.33 13.88
CA VAL A 347 -0.77 25.75 14.97
C VAL A 347 -1.71 26.81 15.56
N VAL A 348 -3.00 26.52 15.41
CA VAL A 348 -4.11 27.17 16.09
C VAL A 348 -4.90 26.05 16.75
N ALA A 349 -4.84 25.93 18.07
CA ALA A 349 -5.38 24.77 18.77
C ALA A 349 -6.43 25.16 19.79
N SER A 350 -7.28 24.18 20.15
CA SER A 350 -8.25 24.25 21.24
C SER A 350 -8.16 22.99 22.09
N LYS A 351 -8.44 23.14 23.39
CA LYS A 351 -8.58 22.05 24.36
C LYS A 351 -10.02 21.58 24.54
N LEU A 352 -10.99 22.25 23.90
CA LEU A 352 -12.40 21.91 23.98
C LEU A 352 -12.76 20.82 22.95
N PRO A 353 -13.77 19.95 23.23
CA PRO A 353 -14.24 18.94 22.29
C PRO A 353 -15.07 19.57 21.16
N LEU A 354 -14.42 20.25 20.22
CA LEU A 354 -15.05 20.94 19.10
C LEU A 354 -15.22 19.99 17.89
N PRO A 355 -16.36 20.04 17.15
CA PRO A 355 -16.61 19.17 16.01
C PRO A 355 -15.91 19.66 14.72
N VAL A 356 -14.58 19.71 14.75
CA VAL A 356 -13.76 20.16 13.62
C VAL A 356 -13.35 18.98 12.76
N PHE A 357 -13.64 19.04 11.46
CA PHE A 357 -13.24 18.04 10.48
C PHE A 357 -11.85 18.36 9.92
N GLY A 358 -10.95 17.37 9.91
CA GLY A 358 -9.56 17.51 9.47
C GLY A 358 -9.13 16.43 8.49
N GLU A 359 -8.17 16.74 7.61
CA GLU A 359 -7.61 15.81 6.62
C GLU A 359 -6.61 14.81 7.23
N CYS A 360 -6.02 15.18 8.36
CA CYS A 360 -5.06 14.39 9.13
C CYS A 360 -5.05 14.84 10.58
N LYS A 361 -4.44 14.04 11.45
CA LYS A 361 -4.24 14.38 12.87
C LYS A 361 -3.13 13.54 13.49
N VAL A 362 -2.60 13.91 14.66
CA VAL A 362 -1.78 12.95 15.45
C VAL A 362 -2.68 12.16 16.41
N ASN A 363 -2.17 11.10 17.04
CA ASN A 363 -3.00 10.19 17.85
C ASN A 363 -3.78 10.86 19.00
N ILE A 364 -3.27 11.97 19.55
CA ILE A 364 -3.91 12.71 20.65
C ILE A 364 -4.96 13.73 20.18
N ASN A 365 -5.03 13.97 18.87
CA ASN A 365 -5.95 14.96 18.33
C ASN A 365 -7.35 14.39 18.13
N ASN A 366 -8.32 15.28 18.26
CA ASN A 366 -9.74 14.96 18.30
C ASN A 366 -10.51 15.56 17.12
N ASP A 367 -9.77 16.08 16.12
CA ASP A 367 -10.31 16.37 14.80
C ASP A 367 -11.01 15.11 14.25
N ILE A 368 -12.15 15.32 13.61
CA ILE A 368 -12.94 14.28 12.94
C ILE A 368 -12.33 14.04 11.57
N LEU A 369 -11.72 12.88 11.38
CA LEU A 369 -10.89 12.61 10.22
C LEU A 369 -11.76 12.31 8.99
N PHE A 370 -11.51 13.03 7.90
CA PHE A 370 -12.06 12.72 6.58
C PHE A 370 -10.93 12.48 5.57
N PRO A 371 -11.19 11.78 4.45
CA PRO A 371 -10.18 11.58 3.42
C PRO A 371 -9.70 12.91 2.85
N ALA A 372 -8.39 13.13 2.84
CA ALA A 372 -7.80 14.37 2.37
C ALA A 372 -8.29 14.76 0.96
N ASN A 373 -8.55 16.06 0.75
CA ASN A 373 -9.03 16.59 -0.52
C ASN A 373 -8.06 16.26 -1.67
N LYS A 374 -6.75 16.19 -1.37
CA LYS A 374 -5.71 15.81 -2.34
C LYS A 374 -5.81 14.38 -2.86
N TYR A 375 -6.55 13.49 -2.21
CA TYR A 375 -6.81 12.14 -2.73
C TYR A 375 -8.05 12.07 -3.62
N TYR A 376 -8.87 13.13 -3.63
CA TYR A 376 -10.08 13.22 -4.44
C TYR A 376 -9.92 14.13 -5.67
N ASP A 377 -9.09 15.18 -5.56
CA ASP A 377 -8.62 16.01 -6.67
C ASP A 377 -7.59 15.24 -7.53
N LEU A 378 -8.08 14.58 -8.58
CA LEU A 378 -7.26 13.78 -9.50
C LEU A 378 -6.60 14.61 -10.62
N GLU A 379 -6.75 15.93 -10.61
CA GLU A 379 -6.16 16.81 -11.63
C GLU A 379 -4.77 17.32 -11.24
N ASP A 380 -4.43 17.30 -9.94
CA ASP A 380 -3.13 17.71 -9.45
C ASP A 380 -2.06 16.63 -9.70
N VAL A 381 -1.29 16.81 -10.77
CA VAL A 381 -0.21 15.89 -11.21
C VAL A 381 0.92 15.72 -10.19
N ARG A 382 1.00 16.59 -9.17
CA ARG A 382 1.99 16.47 -8.09
C ARG A 382 1.66 15.34 -7.11
N TYR A 383 0.40 14.90 -7.07
CA TYR A 383 -0.12 13.93 -6.11
C TYR A 383 -0.88 12.76 -6.75
N THR A 384 -1.27 12.88 -8.02
CA THR A 384 -2.04 11.85 -8.74
C THR A 384 -1.12 10.84 -9.43
N TYR A 385 -1.40 9.54 -9.23
CA TYR A 385 -0.68 8.47 -9.93
C TYR A 385 -0.91 8.50 -11.45
N ASP A 386 0.18 8.57 -12.21
CA ASP A 386 0.19 8.35 -13.66
C ASP A 386 1.09 7.14 -13.99
N PRO A 387 0.56 6.08 -14.63
CA PRO A 387 1.32 4.89 -14.98
C PRO A 387 2.38 5.11 -16.07
N LYS A 388 2.38 6.24 -16.81
CA LYS A 388 3.30 6.46 -17.96
C LYS A 388 4.79 6.33 -17.62
N GLY A 389 5.19 6.70 -16.40
CA GLY A 389 6.57 6.59 -15.90
C GLY A 389 6.86 5.36 -15.04
N ASP A 390 5.84 4.56 -14.71
CA ASP A 390 5.94 3.44 -13.78
C ASP A 390 6.33 2.13 -14.50
N VAL A 391 7.64 1.99 -14.71
CA VAL A 391 8.27 0.83 -15.38
C VAL A 391 8.17 -0.45 -14.54
N SER A 392 8.47 -1.61 -15.14
CA SER A 392 8.50 -2.89 -14.43
C SER A 392 9.56 -2.88 -13.32
N TRP A 393 9.41 -3.72 -12.28
CA TRP A 393 10.35 -3.75 -11.16
C TRP A 393 11.81 -3.98 -11.60
N ASP A 394 12.01 -4.86 -12.58
CA ASP A 394 13.33 -5.20 -13.11
C ASP A 394 13.98 -4.05 -13.90
N ASP A 395 13.18 -3.13 -14.43
CA ASP A 395 13.65 -1.93 -15.14
C ASP A 395 13.86 -0.72 -14.22
N LYS A 396 13.49 -0.81 -12.93
CA LYS A 396 13.68 0.27 -11.96
C LYS A 396 15.13 0.34 -11.52
N VAL A 397 15.58 1.55 -11.21
CA VAL A 397 16.90 1.78 -10.62
C VAL A 397 16.87 1.39 -9.14
N ASP A 398 17.89 0.64 -8.69
CA ASP A 398 18.11 0.16 -7.32
C ASP A 398 18.48 1.31 -6.35
N ASN A 399 17.68 2.38 -6.28
CA ASN A 399 17.93 3.48 -5.34
C ASN A 399 16.64 3.97 -4.68
N MET A 400 16.83 4.72 -3.58
CA MET A 400 15.77 5.42 -2.87
C MET A 400 15.71 6.87 -3.33
N VAL A 401 14.52 7.40 -3.63
CA VAL A 401 14.35 8.80 -4.08
C VAL A 401 13.46 9.62 -3.15
N TRP A 402 13.84 10.88 -2.97
CA TRP A 402 12.97 11.93 -2.44
C TRP A 402 13.31 13.29 -3.07
N ARG A 403 12.27 14.03 -3.43
CA ARG A 403 12.34 15.43 -3.87
C ARG A 403 11.24 16.21 -3.17
N GLY A 404 11.59 17.36 -2.62
CA GLY A 404 10.64 18.24 -1.99
C GLY A 404 11.28 19.54 -1.54
N VAL A 405 10.46 20.40 -0.93
CA VAL A 405 10.90 21.67 -0.34
C VAL A 405 11.18 21.50 1.15
N SER A 406 11.86 22.48 1.75
CA SER A 406 12.18 22.50 3.19
C SER A 406 11.00 22.84 4.10
N SER A 407 9.78 22.50 3.70
CA SER A 407 8.60 22.51 4.58
C SER A 407 8.79 21.49 5.73
N GLY A 408 7.81 21.38 6.61
CA GLY A 408 7.95 20.50 7.78
C GLY A 408 7.86 21.25 9.09
N GLY A 409 8.20 22.54 9.07
CA GLY A 409 8.20 23.45 10.21
C GLY A 409 8.72 24.81 9.76
N THR A 410 8.80 25.75 10.70
CA THR A 410 9.43 27.06 10.52
C THR A 410 10.93 26.95 10.73
N ASN A 411 11.71 27.27 9.70
CA ASN A 411 13.16 27.14 9.70
C ASN A 411 13.85 28.44 10.11
N THR A 412 14.77 28.38 11.07
CA THR A 412 15.70 29.48 11.37
C THR A 412 17.15 28.99 11.22
N ALA A 413 18.11 29.93 11.20
CA ALA A 413 19.53 29.60 11.10
C ALA A 413 20.02 28.67 12.22
N GLU A 414 19.38 28.72 13.39
CA GLU A 414 19.71 27.95 14.60
C GLU A 414 19.02 26.59 14.65
N THR A 415 17.80 26.48 14.10
CA THR A 415 16.89 25.35 14.37
C THR A 415 16.77 24.35 13.23
N TRP A 416 17.11 24.75 12.00
CA TRP A 416 16.83 23.95 10.79
C TRP A 416 17.43 22.54 10.81
N LYS A 417 18.59 22.35 11.45
CA LYS A 417 19.32 21.07 11.49
C LYS A 417 18.53 19.97 12.17
N ASN A 418 17.62 20.33 13.07
CA ASN A 418 16.84 19.36 13.82
C ASN A 418 15.61 18.88 13.04
N MET A 419 15.19 19.61 12.00
CA MET A 419 13.99 19.29 11.24
C MET A 419 14.12 17.97 10.46
N HIS A 420 13.11 17.10 10.57
CA HIS A 420 13.09 15.75 9.98
C HIS A 420 13.46 15.66 8.49
N ARG A 421 13.07 16.62 7.63
CA ARG A 421 13.47 16.57 6.19
C ARG A 421 14.94 16.90 5.98
N GLN A 422 15.47 17.83 6.77
CA GLN A 422 16.86 18.28 6.74
C GLN A 422 17.76 17.17 7.28
N ARG A 423 17.33 16.52 8.38
CA ARG A 423 17.99 15.33 8.91
C ARG A 423 18.04 14.21 7.87
N LEU A 424 16.93 13.93 7.17
CA LEU A 424 16.92 12.93 6.10
C LEU A 424 17.91 13.30 4.97
N ALA A 425 17.91 14.55 4.53
CA ALA A 425 18.80 15.02 3.46
C ALA A 425 20.28 14.93 3.86
N LEU A 426 20.63 15.23 5.12
CA LEU A 426 22.00 15.06 5.63
C LEU A 426 22.37 13.59 5.77
N LEU A 427 21.49 12.78 6.38
CA LEU A 427 21.71 11.36 6.64
C LEU A 427 21.93 10.57 5.36
N THR A 428 21.37 11.02 4.23
CA THR A 428 21.47 10.37 2.92
C THR A 428 22.46 11.06 1.98
N ASN A 429 23.24 12.03 2.45
CA ASN A 429 24.27 12.71 1.67
C ASN A 429 25.63 12.02 1.87
N GLY A 430 26.16 11.41 0.81
CA GLY A 430 27.41 10.66 0.89
C GLY A 430 28.63 11.44 1.35
N THR A 431 28.72 12.73 1.02
CA THR A 431 29.82 13.61 1.45
C THR A 431 29.71 13.92 2.95
N VAL A 432 28.50 14.18 3.44
CA VAL A 432 28.26 14.42 4.88
C VAL A 432 28.55 13.17 5.70
N MET A 433 28.24 11.99 5.14
CA MET A 433 28.36 10.71 5.81
C MET A 433 29.70 10.00 5.62
N GLN A 434 30.69 10.61 4.96
CA GLN A 434 31.95 9.96 4.56
C GLN A 434 32.74 9.40 5.74
N ASP A 435 32.77 10.12 6.87
CA ASP A 435 33.51 9.76 8.08
C ASP A 435 32.58 9.43 9.27
N THR A 436 31.35 9.01 8.98
CA THR A 436 30.34 8.66 10.00
C THR A 436 30.12 7.15 10.03
N ASN A 437 29.96 6.60 11.23
CA ASN A 437 29.53 5.22 11.43
C ASN A 437 28.03 5.17 11.74
N VAL A 438 27.33 4.22 11.15
CA VAL A 438 25.93 3.91 11.44
C VAL A 438 25.76 2.43 11.72
N ASN A 439 24.68 2.10 12.41
CA ASN A 439 24.33 0.71 12.69
C ASN A 439 23.61 0.08 11.49
N ILE A 440 24.00 -1.14 11.15
CA ILE A 440 23.27 -2.03 10.25
C ILE A 440 23.11 -3.42 10.85
N MET A 441 22.22 -4.24 10.29
CA MET A 441 22.20 -5.68 10.54
C MET A 441 23.04 -6.38 9.47
N ALA A 442 24.13 -7.02 9.87
CA ALA A 442 25.03 -7.75 8.98
C ALA A 442 25.06 -9.24 9.31
N MET A 443 25.30 -10.07 8.30
CA MET A 443 25.40 -11.52 8.46
C MET A 443 26.52 -11.87 9.45
N ASP A 444 26.26 -12.82 10.35
CA ASP A 444 27.25 -13.33 11.28
C ASP A 444 28.26 -14.22 10.53
N PRO A 445 29.56 -13.86 10.46
CA PRO A 445 30.56 -14.64 9.75
C PRO A 445 30.72 -16.06 10.30
N ASP A 446 30.38 -16.26 11.58
CA ASP A 446 30.51 -17.53 12.29
C ASP A 446 29.23 -18.39 12.23
N ASN A 447 28.09 -17.79 11.86
CA ASN A 447 26.79 -18.45 11.82
C ASN A 447 26.01 -18.05 10.56
N ALA A 448 26.19 -18.81 9.48
CA ALA A 448 25.60 -18.52 8.19
C ALA A 448 24.06 -18.44 8.25
N GLY A 449 23.49 -17.35 7.72
CA GLY A 449 22.06 -17.07 7.74
C GLY A 449 21.57 -16.33 8.99
N ALA A 450 22.37 -16.24 10.06
CA ALA A 450 22.09 -15.38 11.20
C ALA A 450 22.64 -13.96 10.96
N TYR A 451 22.02 -12.97 11.61
CA TYR A 451 22.40 -11.56 11.50
C TYR A 451 22.63 -10.95 12.88
N LYS A 452 23.60 -10.04 12.99
CA LYS A 452 23.91 -9.31 14.21
C LYS A 452 24.12 -7.81 13.92
N PRO A 453 23.90 -6.93 14.92
CA PRO A 453 24.24 -5.52 14.79
C PRO A 453 25.71 -5.32 14.42
N TYR A 454 25.96 -4.43 13.47
CA TYR A 454 27.28 -3.98 13.05
C TYR A 454 27.31 -2.45 13.08
N ASP A 455 28.07 -1.88 14.00
CA ASP A 455 28.05 -0.45 14.35
C ASP A 455 29.17 0.37 13.69
N GLN A 456 30.03 -0.26 12.89
CA GLN A 456 31.14 0.38 12.17
C GLN A 456 30.86 0.57 10.68
N PHE A 457 29.60 0.54 10.24
CA PHE A 457 29.30 0.70 8.81
C PHE A 457 29.45 2.17 8.41
N GLN A 458 30.30 2.44 7.42
CA GLN A 458 30.51 3.76 6.85
C GLN A 458 29.64 3.92 5.59
N PRO A 459 28.56 4.72 5.63
CA PRO A 459 27.57 4.69 4.55
C PRO A 459 27.86 5.67 3.41
N GLY A 460 28.92 6.48 3.44
CA GLY A 460 29.17 7.54 2.47
C GLY A 460 29.13 7.09 1.00
N GLU A 461 29.85 6.01 0.66
CA GLU A 461 29.84 5.44 -0.69
C GLU A 461 28.50 4.80 -1.04
N PHE A 462 27.87 4.10 -0.09
CA PHE A 462 26.57 3.47 -0.26
C PHE A 462 25.48 4.51 -0.55
N ALA A 463 25.44 5.59 0.24
CA ALA A 463 24.53 6.72 0.06
C ALA A 463 24.72 7.36 -1.32
N THR A 464 25.97 7.68 -1.70
CA THR A 464 26.28 8.25 -3.01
C THR A 464 25.73 7.42 -4.18
N LYS A 465 25.74 6.10 -4.03
CA LYS A 465 25.28 5.17 -5.07
C LYS A 465 23.77 4.93 -5.05
N TYR A 466 23.16 4.84 -3.86
CA TYR A 466 21.83 4.26 -3.68
C TYR A 466 20.79 5.22 -3.06
N THR A 467 21.16 6.47 -2.79
CA THR A 467 20.20 7.50 -2.38
C THR A 467 20.18 8.66 -3.37
N ASP A 468 18.97 9.09 -3.70
CA ASP A 468 18.72 10.27 -4.49
C ASP A 468 17.72 11.17 -3.78
N VAL A 469 18.17 11.75 -2.67
CA VAL A 469 17.41 12.67 -1.82
C VAL A 469 17.93 14.09 -2.03
N GLY A 470 17.06 15.09 -2.01
CA GLY A 470 17.49 16.49 -1.95
C GLY A 470 16.35 17.50 -2.06
N PHE A 471 16.60 18.71 -1.57
CA PHE A 471 15.67 19.82 -1.67
C PHE A 471 15.66 20.41 -3.07
N THR A 472 14.49 20.83 -3.55
CA THR A 472 14.34 21.54 -4.83
C THR A 472 14.46 23.04 -4.70
N GLU A 473 14.03 23.56 -3.55
CA GLU A 473 14.05 24.97 -3.19
C GLU A 473 13.87 25.12 -1.67
N PRO A 474 14.31 26.24 -1.07
CA PRO A 474 14.03 26.53 0.32
C PRO A 474 12.59 27.05 0.51
N TYR A 475 12.02 26.80 1.67
CA TYR A 475 10.65 27.13 2.03
C TYR A 475 10.47 27.28 3.54
N SER A 476 9.47 28.06 3.96
CA SER A 476 9.10 28.29 5.38
C SER A 476 10.26 28.72 6.27
N CYS A 477 11.02 29.76 5.89
CA CYS A 477 12.12 30.30 6.68
C CYS A 477 11.78 31.63 7.35
N VAL A 478 12.41 31.91 8.49
CA VAL A 478 12.29 33.19 9.20
C VAL A 478 13.70 33.71 9.56
N PRO A 479 14.01 35.00 9.30
CA PRO A 479 13.20 35.95 8.52
C PRO A 479 13.17 35.65 7.02
N ASP A 480 14.20 34.97 6.51
CA ASP A 480 14.35 34.54 5.12
C ASP A 480 15.23 33.29 5.04
N CYS A 481 15.37 32.71 3.84
CA CYS A 481 16.08 31.45 3.63
C CYS A 481 17.57 31.59 3.29
N GLY A 482 18.17 32.79 3.34
CA GLY A 482 19.55 33.03 2.93
C GLY A 482 20.59 32.27 3.75
N PHE A 483 20.25 31.83 4.96
CA PHE A 483 21.12 30.96 5.76
C PHE A 483 21.34 29.57 5.12
N TYR A 484 20.54 29.18 4.12
CA TYR A 484 20.74 27.94 3.36
C TYR A 484 21.68 28.08 2.15
N ASP A 485 22.06 29.30 1.74
CA ASP A 485 22.80 29.53 0.49
C ASP A 485 24.12 28.75 0.41
N ASN A 486 24.74 28.48 1.56
CA ASN A 486 25.99 27.72 1.68
C ASN A 486 25.81 26.34 2.33
N VAL A 487 24.55 25.89 2.51
CA VAL A 487 24.21 24.62 3.16
C VAL A 487 23.77 23.60 2.11
N TRP A 488 22.89 23.99 1.20
CA TRP A 488 22.28 23.06 0.25
C TRP A 488 22.71 23.34 -1.18
N THR A 489 23.04 22.27 -1.90
CA THR A 489 22.94 22.27 -3.35
C THR A 489 21.55 21.76 -3.72
N TYR A 490 20.69 22.66 -4.20
CA TYR A 490 19.33 22.30 -4.60
C TYR A 490 19.35 21.41 -5.85
N LYS A 491 18.55 20.34 -5.84
CA LYS A 491 18.36 19.42 -6.96
C LYS A 491 17.19 19.88 -7.84
N SER A 492 17.22 19.54 -9.12
CA SER A 492 16.08 19.79 -10.00
C SER A 492 14.82 19.07 -9.49
N ALA A 493 13.67 19.72 -9.67
CA ALA A 493 12.37 19.11 -9.46
C ALA A 493 12.21 17.87 -10.36
N VAL A 494 11.49 16.87 -9.86
CA VAL A 494 11.20 15.62 -10.56
C VAL A 494 9.70 15.40 -10.50
N GLU A 495 9.08 15.21 -11.66
CA GLU A 495 7.67 14.85 -11.78
C GLU A 495 7.37 13.59 -10.96
N LEU A 496 6.17 13.48 -10.40
CA LEU A 496 5.80 12.34 -9.56
C LEU A 496 5.97 11.01 -10.30
N THR A 497 5.54 10.95 -11.56
CA THR A 497 5.65 9.75 -12.41
C THR A 497 7.11 9.32 -12.67
N ASP A 498 8.05 10.26 -12.68
CA ASP A 498 9.47 9.96 -12.87
C ASP A 498 10.12 9.39 -11.60
N GLN A 499 9.58 9.67 -10.42
CA GLN A 499 10.02 9.05 -9.17
C GLN A 499 9.73 7.54 -9.18
N PHE A 500 8.67 7.10 -9.86
CA PHE A 500 8.33 5.67 -10.00
C PHE A 500 9.34 4.86 -10.82
N LYS A 501 10.36 5.49 -11.41
CA LYS A 501 11.49 4.76 -12.03
C LYS A 501 12.47 4.19 -11.00
N ARG A 502 12.26 4.44 -9.71
CA ARG A 502 13.11 3.97 -8.60
C ARG A 502 12.43 2.86 -7.83
N LYS A 503 13.20 1.91 -7.31
CA LYS A 503 12.66 0.81 -6.52
C LYS A 503 12.09 1.27 -5.18
N PHE A 504 12.73 2.25 -4.52
CA PHE A 504 12.33 2.68 -3.18
C PHE A 504 11.86 4.14 -3.17
N LEU A 505 10.67 4.38 -2.63
CA LEU A 505 10.07 5.70 -2.49
C LEU A 505 9.94 6.02 -1.00
N ILE A 506 10.72 6.98 -0.50
CA ILE A 506 10.58 7.39 0.90
C ILE A 506 9.56 8.52 1.03
N ASP A 507 8.58 8.30 1.90
CA ASP A 507 7.53 9.25 2.27
C ASP A 507 7.81 9.78 3.68
N VAL A 508 7.94 11.10 3.78
CA VAL A 508 8.13 11.81 5.04
C VAL A 508 7.19 13.01 5.08
N ASP A 509 6.73 13.31 6.29
CA ASP A 509 5.79 14.39 6.56
C ASP A 509 6.26 15.76 6.05
N GLY A 510 5.31 16.66 5.81
CA GLY A 510 5.51 18.08 5.58
C GLY A 510 5.03 18.89 6.77
N HIS A 511 4.34 20.02 6.53
CA HIS A 511 3.66 20.72 7.62
C HIS A 511 2.62 19.83 8.33
N SER A 512 2.08 18.87 7.57
CA SER A 512 1.30 17.74 8.02
C SER A 512 1.60 16.50 7.17
N PHE A 513 0.67 15.54 7.01
CA PHE A 513 0.85 14.36 6.18
C PHE A 513 1.32 14.67 4.73
N SER A 514 1.88 13.66 4.06
CA SER A 514 2.34 13.77 2.67
C SER A 514 1.27 13.33 1.68
N GLY A 515 0.72 14.26 0.90
CA GLY A 515 -0.26 13.96 -0.16
C GLY A 515 0.26 13.06 -1.30
N ARG A 516 1.57 12.74 -1.34
CA ARG A 516 2.15 11.81 -2.33
C ARG A 516 1.93 10.35 -1.96
N TRP A 517 1.62 10.06 -0.70
CA TRP A 517 1.57 8.71 -0.16
C TRP A 517 0.61 7.80 -0.93
N HIS A 518 -0.56 8.34 -1.27
CA HIS A 518 -1.59 7.62 -2.02
C HIS A 518 -1.09 7.13 -3.39
N ALA A 519 -0.38 7.97 -4.15
CA ALA A 519 0.19 7.59 -5.44
C ALA A 519 1.41 6.67 -5.31
N PHE A 520 2.19 6.80 -4.23
CA PHE A 520 3.31 5.89 -3.96
C PHE A 520 2.82 4.45 -3.79
N LEU A 521 1.74 4.27 -3.01
CA LEU A 521 1.09 2.97 -2.82
C LEU A 521 0.53 2.38 -4.13
N GLN A 522 0.14 3.21 -5.11
CA GLN A 522 -0.38 2.75 -6.40
C GLN A 522 0.71 2.37 -7.42
N SER A 523 1.96 2.76 -7.17
CA SER A 523 3.10 2.49 -8.05
C SER A 523 3.61 1.05 -7.94
N LYS A 524 4.44 0.60 -8.88
CA LYS A 524 5.15 -0.68 -8.77
C LYS A 524 6.40 -0.62 -7.87
N SER A 525 6.64 0.51 -7.20
CA SER A 525 7.79 0.69 -6.30
C SER A 525 7.43 0.32 -4.85
N LEU A 526 8.44 0.13 -4.01
CA LEU A 526 8.26 -0.08 -2.58
C LEU A 526 8.26 1.26 -1.83
N GLY A 527 7.16 1.55 -1.14
CA GLY A 527 7.05 2.70 -0.24
C GLY A 527 7.73 2.43 1.11
N ILE A 528 8.51 3.41 1.59
CA ILE A 528 9.08 3.47 2.94
C ILE A 528 8.47 4.70 3.62
N LYS A 529 7.74 4.55 4.73
CA LYS A 529 6.98 5.65 5.34
C LYS A 529 7.49 5.99 6.75
N SER A 530 7.84 7.25 6.96
CA SER A 530 8.06 7.85 8.28
C SER A 530 7.06 8.97 8.50
N THR A 531 6.16 8.77 9.46
CA THR A 531 5.11 9.75 9.78
C THR A 531 4.76 9.75 11.25
N ILE A 532 4.21 10.86 11.75
CA ILE A 532 3.47 10.93 13.02
C ILE A 532 1.96 11.16 12.81
N PHE A 533 1.53 11.40 11.56
CA PHE A 533 0.16 11.70 11.24
C PHE A 533 -0.65 10.43 10.96
N ARG A 534 -1.93 10.51 11.33
CA ARG A 534 -2.98 9.56 11.05
C ARG A 534 -3.85 10.05 9.91
N GLU A 535 -4.17 9.13 9.03
CA GLU A 535 -4.99 9.33 7.85
C GLU A 535 -6.14 8.31 7.80
N TRP A 536 -7.21 8.62 7.07
CA TRP A 536 -8.44 7.81 7.01
C TRP A 536 -8.23 6.33 6.62
N HIS A 537 -7.15 6.05 5.89
CA HIS A 537 -6.84 4.74 5.33
C HIS A 537 -5.95 3.86 6.22
N ASP A 538 -5.45 4.37 7.35
CA ASP A 538 -4.44 3.66 8.14
C ASP A 538 -4.94 2.33 8.70
N SER A 539 -6.24 2.20 8.99
CA SER A 539 -6.85 0.93 9.42
C SER A 539 -6.81 -0.18 8.36
N ARG A 540 -6.55 0.19 7.10
CA ARG A 540 -6.51 -0.71 5.94
C ARG A 540 -5.09 -1.06 5.53
N LEU A 541 -4.06 -0.35 6.01
CA LEU A 541 -2.67 -0.53 5.57
C LEU A 541 -1.85 -1.25 6.64
N PHE A 542 -1.11 -2.28 6.23
CA PHE A 542 -0.32 -3.13 7.12
C PHE A 542 1.16 -2.89 6.86
N ALA A 543 1.86 -2.37 7.88
CA ALA A 543 3.32 -2.26 7.87
C ALA A 543 3.95 -3.65 7.65
N TRP A 544 5.08 -3.69 6.95
CA TRP A 544 5.77 -4.92 6.50
C TRP A 544 4.97 -5.83 5.57
N ARG A 545 3.87 -5.33 5.01
CA ARG A 545 3.12 -5.99 3.92
C ARG A 545 2.82 -5.04 2.76
N HIS A 546 2.27 -3.88 3.05
CA HIS A 546 1.93 -2.88 2.04
C HIS A 546 3.02 -1.80 1.90
N PHE A 547 3.84 -1.62 2.92
CA PHE A 547 4.94 -0.66 2.97
C PHE A 547 5.95 -1.04 4.05
N VAL A 548 7.12 -0.40 4.04
CA VAL A 548 8.12 -0.51 5.11
C VAL A 548 7.98 0.69 6.07
N PRO A 549 7.70 0.48 7.37
CA PRO A 549 7.69 1.56 8.34
C PRO A 549 9.11 2.04 8.65
N LEU A 550 9.28 3.33 8.89
CA LEU A 550 10.54 3.98 9.27
C LEU A 550 10.29 4.93 10.45
N ASP A 551 11.17 4.89 11.45
CA ASP A 551 11.15 5.74 12.63
C ASP A 551 11.49 7.18 12.26
N ASN A 552 10.85 8.15 12.91
CA ASN A 552 11.07 9.58 12.68
C ASN A 552 12.48 10.06 13.07
N ARG A 553 13.29 9.22 13.71
CA ARG A 553 14.72 9.41 13.97
C ARG A 553 15.61 8.83 12.89
N TYR A 554 15.10 7.93 12.06
CA TYR A 554 15.78 7.27 10.94
C TYR A 554 16.95 6.36 11.32
N ASP A 555 16.98 5.87 12.56
CA ASP A 555 18.11 5.10 13.10
C ASP A 555 18.35 3.79 12.32
N GLU A 556 17.29 3.21 11.77
CA GLU A 556 17.29 1.94 11.04
C GLU A 556 17.29 2.09 9.50
N LEU A 557 17.36 3.32 8.98
CA LEU A 557 17.27 3.58 7.53
C LEU A 557 18.30 2.78 6.73
N TYR A 558 19.56 2.75 7.18
CA TYR A 558 20.61 2.00 6.50
C TYR A 558 20.44 0.50 6.61
N SER A 559 19.98 -0.02 7.76
CA SER A 559 19.62 -1.45 7.91
C SER A 559 18.53 -1.87 6.92
N ILE A 560 17.53 -1.02 6.71
CA ILE A 560 16.45 -1.26 5.75
C ILE A 560 16.99 -1.27 4.32
N LEU A 561 17.79 -0.26 3.95
CA LEU A 561 18.31 -0.16 2.59
C LEU A 561 19.30 -1.28 2.26
N THR A 562 20.21 -1.64 3.16
CA THR A 562 21.17 -2.73 2.94
C THR A 562 20.47 -4.09 2.86
N TYR A 563 19.36 -4.30 3.58
CA TYR A 563 18.56 -5.52 3.46
C TYR A 563 18.02 -5.72 2.02
N PHE A 564 17.36 -4.70 1.46
CA PHE A 564 16.75 -4.84 0.12
C PHE A 564 17.77 -4.75 -1.02
N ILE A 565 18.81 -3.92 -0.89
CA ILE A 565 19.80 -3.68 -1.96
C ILE A 565 20.95 -4.71 -1.91
N GLY A 566 21.26 -5.23 -0.71
CA GLY A 566 22.45 -6.02 -0.43
C GLY A 566 23.69 -5.17 -0.15
N LEU A 567 24.69 -5.78 0.50
CA LEU A 567 25.96 -5.16 0.83
C LEU A 567 27.08 -6.22 0.87
N GLY A 568 28.28 -5.84 0.41
CA GLY A 568 29.48 -6.67 0.57
C GLY A 568 29.63 -7.79 -0.47
N ASP A 569 30.60 -8.66 -0.23
CA ASP A 569 30.96 -9.78 -1.12
C ASP A 569 30.28 -11.08 -0.67
N ALA A 570 29.49 -11.67 -1.57
CA ALA A 570 28.76 -12.91 -1.31
C ALA A 570 29.66 -14.12 -1.14
N ASP A 571 30.88 -14.09 -1.69
CA ASP A 571 31.85 -15.17 -1.52
C ASP A 571 32.49 -15.14 -0.12
N SER A 572 32.76 -13.93 0.40
CA SER A 572 33.35 -13.77 1.73
C SER A 572 32.33 -14.01 2.85
N LYS A 573 31.06 -13.65 2.64
CA LYS A 573 29.99 -13.65 3.66
C LYS A 573 30.46 -13.01 4.98
N GLY A 574 31.25 -11.94 4.85
CA GLY A 574 31.81 -11.18 5.97
C GLY A 574 33.03 -11.81 6.67
N LYS A 575 33.54 -12.95 6.20
CA LYS A 575 34.76 -13.59 6.75
C LYS A 575 36.04 -12.79 6.49
N ASP A 576 36.00 -11.83 5.57
CA ASP A 576 37.08 -10.87 5.31
C ASP A 576 37.07 -9.68 6.28
N GLY A 577 36.17 -9.68 7.28
CA GLY A 577 36.05 -8.61 8.28
C GLY A 577 35.23 -7.41 7.81
N LYS A 578 34.63 -7.47 6.62
CA LYS A 578 33.72 -6.44 6.10
C LYS A 578 32.26 -6.87 6.28
N PRO A 579 31.31 -5.94 6.45
CA PRO A 579 29.91 -6.32 6.58
C PRO A 579 29.38 -6.91 5.27
N TYR A 580 28.64 -8.02 5.39
CA TYR A 580 27.88 -8.62 4.30
C TYR A 580 26.39 -8.63 4.66
N VAL A 581 25.54 -8.24 3.71
CA VAL A 581 24.08 -8.32 3.81
C VAL A 581 23.58 -8.94 2.52
N GLN A 582 22.86 -10.06 2.63
CA GLN A 582 22.25 -10.69 1.48
C GLN A 582 21.20 -9.75 0.86
N ARG A 583 21.12 -9.74 -0.48
CA ARG A 583 20.14 -8.95 -1.20
C ARG A 583 18.75 -9.60 -1.14
N HIS A 584 17.74 -8.81 -0.80
CA HIS A 584 16.33 -9.23 -0.70
C HIS A 584 15.45 -8.55 -1.75
N ASP A 585 15.80 -8.69 -3.03
CA ASP A 585 15.09 -8.04 -4.15
C ASP A 585 13.65 -8.56 -4.31
N PHE A 586 13.47 -9.87 -4.09
CA PHE A 586 12.17 -10.54 -4.16
C PHE A 586 11.21 -10.00 -3.12
N GLU A 587 11.66 -9.85 -1.87
CA GLU A 587 10.89 -9.30 -0.76
C GLU A 587 10.49 -7.85 -1.05
N GLY A 588 11.43 -7.06 -1.58
CA GLY A 588 11.15 -5.69 -2.01
C GLY A 588 10.05 -5.61 -3.06
N ARG A 589 10.15 -6.46 -4.10
CA ARG A 589 9.14 -6.58 -5.16
C ARG A 589 7.79 -7.05 -4.63
N LYS A 590 7.81 -8.02 -3.70
CA LYS A 590 6.60 -8.58 -3.07
C LYS A 590 5.84 -7.50 -2.32
N LEU A 591 6.51 -6.72 -1.47
CA LEU A 591 5.89 -5.63 -0.71
C LEU A 591 5.32 -4.54 -1.62
N GLY A 592 6.10 -4.07 -2.61
CA GLY A 592 5.63 -3.06 -3.57
C GLY A 592 4.39 -3.54 -4.34
N ARG A 593 4.38 -4.81 -4.78
CA ARG A 593 3.22 -5.42 -5.44
C ARG A 593 2.02 -5.54 -4.51
N GLN A 594 2.21 -6.00 -3.27
CA GLN A 594 1.14 -6.13 -2.27
C GLN A 594 0.50 -4.77 -1.96
N GLY A 595 1.33 -3.72 -1.78
CA GLY A 595 0.86 -2.35 -1.62
C GLY A 595 0.01 -1.87 -2.80
N ARG A 596 0.50 -2.03 -4.03
CA ARG A 596 -0.21 -1.69 -5.27
C ARG A 596 -1.54 -2.39 -5.44
N GLU A 597 -1.54 -3.72 -5.31
CA GLU A 597 -2.74 -4.54 -5.46
C GLU A 597 -3.81 -4.14 -4.45
N TRP A 598 -3.40 -3.86 -3.21
CA TRP A 598 -4.31 -3.47 -2.15
C TRP A 598 -4.82 -2.03 -2.30
N ALA A 599 -3.95 -1.07 -2.62
CA ALA A 599 -4.33 0.32 -2.85
C ALA A 599 -5.38 0.46 -3.96
N LYS A 600 -5.21 -0.26 -5.08
CA LYS A 600 -6.19 -0.30 -6.17
C LYS A 600 -7.56 -0.86 -5.76
N LYS A 601 -7.63 -1.58 -4.64
CA LYS A 601 -8.82 -2.28 -4.18
C LYS A 601 -9.57 -1.55 -3.08
N VAL A 602 -8.86 -0.82 -2.20
CA VAL A 602 -9.47 -0.21 -1.00
C VAL A 602 -9.20 1.29 -0.85
N LEU A 603 -8.44 1.91 -1.76
CA LEU A 603 -8.11 3.33 -1.76
C LEU A 603 -8.58 4.02 -3.06
N ARG A 604 -9.69 3.57 -3.65
CA ARG A 604 -10.24 4.19 -4.85
C ARG A 604 -11.06 5.43 -4.47
N LYS A 605 -11.39 6.23 -5.48
CA LYS A 605 -12.32 7.35 -5.33
C LYS A 605 -13.64 6.90 -4.71
N GLU A 606 -14.14 5.73 -5.10
CA GLU A 606 -15.35 5.15 -4.52
C GLU A 606 -15.18 4.82 -3.04
N ASP A 607 -14.02 4.32 -2.62
CA ASP A 607 -13.77 3.97 -1.21
C ASP A 607 -13.70 5.24 -0.33
N ILE A 608 -13.19 6.35 -0.88
CA ILE A 608 -13.27 7.70 -0.28
C ILE A 608 -14.73 8.13 -0.11
N GLU A 609 -15.56 8.02 -1.16
CA GLU A 609 -16.99 8.35 -1.08
C GLU A 609 -17.73 7.51 -0.03
N ILE A 610 -17.44 6.21 0.09
CA ILE A 610 -18.05 5.32 1.09
C ILE A 610 -17.65 5.68 2.51
N TYR A 611 -16.37 6.02 2.72
CA TYR A 611 -15.88 6.45 4.02
C TYR A 611 -16.57 7.75 4.45
N THR A 612 -16.61 8.76 3.59
CA THR A 612 -17.23 10.05 3.92
C THR A 612 -18.75 9.92 4.07
N PHE A 613 -19.43 9.12 3.24
CA PHE A 613 -20.85 8.86 3.44
C PHE A 613 -21.09 8.17 4.79
N ARG A 614 -20.25 7.19 5.16
CA ARG A 614 -20.36 6.53 6.46
C ARG A 614 -20.16 7.52 7.62
N LEU A 615 -19.11 8.33 7.53
CA LEU A 615 -18.79 9.36 8.50
C LEU A 615 -19.98 10.31 8.71
N LEU A 616 -20.58 10.81 7.64
CA LEU A 616 -21.64 11.81 7.75
C LEU A 616 -22.97 11.25 8.26
N ILE A 617 -23.31 9.98 8.03
CA ILE A 617 -24.51 9.39 8.65
C ILE A 617 -24.30 9.05 10.14
N GLU A 618 -23.07 8.73 10.55
CA GLU A 618 -22.74 8.55 11.97
C GLU A 618 -22.71 9.91 12.68
N TYR A 619 -22.08 10.93 12.08
CA TYR A 619 -22.09 12.31 12.58
C TYR A 619 -23.50 12.89 12.65
N ALA A 620 -24.34 12.66 11.64
CA ALA A 620 -25.76 13.04 11.65
C ALA A 620 -26.48 12.50 12.89
N ARG A 621 -26.16 11.27 13.31
CA ARG A 621 -26.72 10.71 14.54
C ARG A 621 -26.15 11.38 15.78
N ILE A 622 -24.84 11.66 15.84
CA ILE A 622 -24.21 12.34 16.99
C ILE A 622 -24.92 13.67 17.31
N ILE A 623 -25.30 14.40 16.27
CA ILE A 623 -25.92 15.72 16.37
C ILE A 623 -27.45 15.68 16.41
N ASP A 624 -28.09 14.51 16.54
CA ASP A 624 -29.55 14.40 16.62
C ASP A 624 -30.03 14.46 18.08
N ASP A 625 -31.06 15.25 18.39
CA ASP A 625 -31.63 15.33 19.75
C ASP A 625 -32.20 13.98 20.23
N ASN A 626 -32.58 13.10 19.31
CA ASN A 626 -33.09 11.76 19.57
C ASN A 626 -32.04 10.66 19.31
N ARG A 627 -30.74 10.99 19.30
CA ARG A 627 -29.64 10.05 18.94
C ARG A 627 -29.66 8.68 19.62
N ASP A 628 -30.18 8.61 20.86
CA ASP A 628 -30.30 7.37 21.64
C ASP A 628 -31.48 6.48 21.22
N ARG A 629 -32.46 7.06 20.50
CA ARG A 629 -33.71 6.40 20.09
C ARG A 629 -33.84 6.19 18.58
N ILE A 630 -32.90 6.72 17.81
CA ILE A 630 -32.85 6.50 16.36
C ILE A 630 -31.78 5.48 15.99
N GLY A 631 -32.05 4.73 14.92
CA GLY A 631 -31.15 3.71 14.40
C GLY A 631 -31.89 2.62 13.63
N TYR A 632 -31.14 1.85 12.84
CA TYR A 632 -31.62 0.69 12.13
C TYR A 632 -31.75 -0.52 13.08
N SER A 633 -33.00 -0.86 13.41
CA SER A 633 -33.36 -1.94 14.35
C SER A 633 -33.51 -3.32 13.69
N GLY A 634 -33.66 -3.41 12.37
CA GLY A 634 -33.79 -4.69 11.63
C GLY A 634 -32.57 -5.62 11.76
N ASP A 635 -32.72 -6.89 11.38
CA ASP A 635 -31.61 -7.87 11.43
C ASP A 635 -30.78 -7.93 10.14
N GLY A 636 -31.20 -7.20 9.10
CA GLY A 636 -30.54 -7.13 7.80
C GLY A 636 -31.04 -8.14 6.76
N SER A 637 -31.93 -9.06 7.14
CA SER A 637 -32.44 -10.12 6.25
C SER A 637 -33.23 -9.59 5.05
N GLU A 638 -33.73 -8.35 5.11
CA GLU A 638 -34.44 -7.75 3.98
C GLU A 638 -33.55 -7.52 2.75
N LEU A 639 -32.22 -7.55 2.93
CA LEU A 639 -31.26 -7.47 1.83
C LEU A 639 -30.72 -8.82 1.37
N ASP A 640 -31.16 -9.97 1.91
CA ASP A 640 -30.65 -11.28 1.50
C ASP A 640 -30.81 -11.54 0.00
N LYS A 641 -31.95 -11.14 -0.57
CA LYS A 641 -32.19 -11.22 -2.01
C LYS A 641 -31.27 -10.28 -2.79
N TYR A 642 -31.03 -9.08 -2.29
CA TYR A 642 -30.13 -8.12 -2.92
C TYR A 642 -28.69 -8.64 -2.90
N ASP A 643 -28.23 -9.15 -1.76
CA ASP A 643 -26.88 -9.72 -1.60
C ASP A 643 -26.67 -10.95 -2.49
N SER A 644 -27.69 -11.80 -2.62
CA SER A 644 -27.66 -12.97 -3.51
C SER A 644 -27.60 -12.59 -4.99
N GLN A 645 -28.23 -11.47 -5.38
CA GLN A 645 -28.23 -10.97 -6.75
C GLN A 645 -26.99 -10.13 -7.09
N ASN A 646 -26.34 -9.56 -6.08
CA ASN A 646 -25.19 -8.68 -6.22
C ASN A 646 -24.04 -9.22 -5.35
N PRO A 647 -23.55 -10.44 -5.56
CA PRO A 647 -22.46 -11.00 -4.76
C PRO A 647 -21.24 -10.07 -4.79
N ILE A 648 -20.51 -9.93 -3.67
CA ILE A 648 -19.31 -9.07 -3.65
C ILE A 648 -18.39 -9.58 -4.75
N SER A 649 -18.04 -8.74 -5.73
CA SER A 649 -17.09 -9.12 -6.77
C SER A 649 -15.82 -9.68 -6.11
N GLY A 650 -15.49 -10.95 -6.39
CA GLY A 650 -14.55 -11.76 -5.58
C GLY A 650 -15.22 -12.84 -4.70
N GLN A 651 -16.53 -13.08 -4.86
CA GLN A 651 -17.30 -14.18 -4.25
C GLN A 651 -17.41 -15.45 -5.11
N HIS A 652 -16.84 -15.49 -6.32
CA HIS A 652 -16.08 -16.71 -6.61
C HIS A 652 -15.02 -16.68 -5.54
N GLY A 653 -15.20 -17.50 -4.51
CA GLY A 653 -14.36 -17.38 -3.33
C GLY A 653 -12.90 -17.57 -3.70
N TRP A 654 -12.17 -18.00 -2.71
CA TRP A 654 -10.91 -18.66 -2.94
C TRP A 654 -11.02 -19.96 -3.79
N GLY A 655 -12.02 -20.11 -4.68
CA GLY A 655 -12.17 -21.17 -5.66
C GLY A 655 -11.17 -21.06 -6.80
N TYR A 656 -10.85 -19.86 -7.30
CA TYR A 656 -10.00 -19.69 -8.48
C TYR A 656 -9.06 -18.49 -8.34
N SER A 657 -8.16 -18.52 -7.34
CA SER A 657 -6.96 -17.68 -7.40
C SER A 657 -5.92 -18.37 -8.27
N ALA A 658 -5.00 -17.59 -8.86
CA ALA A 658 -3.85 -18.12 -9.58
C ALA A 658 -3.26 -19.33 -8.85
N LYS A 659 -3.10 -19.17 -7.53
CA LYS A 659 -2.57 -20.08 -6.50
C LYS A 659 -3.20 -21.47 -6.38
N ASN A 660 -4.38 -21.67 -6.97
CA ASN A 660 -5.20 -22.85 -6.73
C ASN A 660 -5.42 -23.72 -7.97
N ILE A 661 -4.84 -23.36 -9.13
CA ILE A 661 -5.15 -23.99 -10.42
C ILE A 661 -3.88 -24.53 -11.11
N CYS A 662 -3.92 -25.81 -11.47
CA CYS A 662 -2.94 -26.46 -12.35
C CYS A 662 -3.63 -27.01 -13.61
N ILE A 663 -3.10 -26.70 -14.79
CA ILE A 663 -3.57 -27.09 -16.11
C ILE A 663 -2.44 -27.89 -16.79
N MET A 664 -2.69 -29.14 -17.16
CA MET A 664 -1.65 -30.01 -17.71
C MET A 664 -2.07 -30.55 -19.09
N ARG A 665 -1.12 -30.60 -20.02
CA ARG A 665 -1.24 -31.30 -21.32
C ARG A 665 -0.04 -32.20 -21.52
N GLY A 666 -0.31 -33.46 -21.82
CA GLY A 666 0.68 -34.47 -22.11
C GLY A 666 1.42 -35.00 -20.89
N SER A 667 1.72 -36.30 -20.89
CA SER A 667 2.24 -37.02 -19.73
C SER A 667 3.66 -36.65 -19.31
N GLY A 668 4.49 -36.18 -20.26
CA GLY A 668 5.84 -35.70 -19.96
C GLY A 668 5.85 -34.35 -19.23
N GLY A 669 4.93 -33.44 -19.58
CA GLY A 669 4.81 -32.12 -18.95
C GLY A 669 4.25 -32.21 -17.53
N ALA A 670 3.24 -33.07 -17.34
CA ALA A 670 2.63 -33.33 -16.03
C ALA A 670 3.65 -33.87 -15.00
N GLY A 671 4.50 -34.82 -15.41
CA GLY A 671 5.53 -35.38 -14.52
C GLY A 671 6.56 -34.36 -14.04
N ILE A 672 6.95 -33.41 -14.90
CA ILE A 672 7.93 -32.36 -14.58
C ILE A 672 7.32 -31.31 -13.64
N VAL A 673 6.12 -30.83 -13.93
CA VAL A 673 5.40 -29.85 -13.09
C VAL A 673 5.14 -30.44 -11.70
N LEU A 674 4.67 -31.69 -11.64
CA LEU A 674 4.41 -32.37 -10.38
C LEU A 674 5.69 -32.59 -9.56
N THR A 675 6.79 -32.99 -10.21
CA THR A 675 8.10 -33.13 -9.55
C THR A 675 8.58 -31.80 -8.98
N ALA A 676 8.40 -30.71 -9.73
CA ALA A 676 8.74 -29.37 -9.26
C ALA A 676 7.88 -28.95 -8.04
N LEU A 677 6.57 -29.17 -8.06
CA LEU A 677 5.70 -28.83 -6.93
C LEU A 677 6.04 -29.63 -5.66
N LEU A 678 6.30 -30.94 -5.81
CA LEU A 678 6.70 -31.81 -4.70
C LEU A 678 8.08 -31.40 -4.14
N TYR A 679 9.01 -30.98 -5.01
CA TYR A 679 10.31 -30.47 -4.62
C TYR A 679 10.20 -29.16 -3.86
N LEU A 680 9.52 -28.15 -4.43
CA LEU A 680 9.32 -26.85 -3.80
C LEU A 680 8.72 -27.02 -2.41
N ARG A 681 7.73 -27.92 -2.26
CA ARG A 681 7.10 -28.16 -0.97
C ARG A 681 8.02 -28.83 0.05
N ARG A 682 8.80 -29.83 -0.35
CA ARG A 682 9.76 -30.49 0.55
C ARG A 682 10.77 -29.51 1.14
N HIS A 683 11.15 -28.51 0.36
CA HIS A 683 12.14 -27.51 0.72
C HIS A 683 11.51 -26.20 1.22
N GLU A 684 10.20 -26.21 1.53
CA GLU A 684 9.46 -25.05 2.05
C GLU A 684 9.56 -23.79 1.16
N LEU A 685 9.80 -23.98 -0.14
CA LEU A 685 9.87 -22.93 -1.15
C LEU A 685 8.47 -22.55 -1.63
N ASP A 686 8.34 -21.30 -2.10
CA ASP A 686 7.08 -20.78 -2.62
C ASP A 686 6.56 -21.63 -3.79
N LEU A 687 5.33 -22.14 -3.64
CA LEU A 687 4.64 -22.85 -4.71
C LEU A 687 4.17 -21.82 -5.75
N PRO A 688 4.39 -22.06 -7.05
CA PRO A 688 3.88 -21.18 -8.09
C PRO A 688 2.38 -21.08 -7.96
N GLY A 689 1.88 -19.86 -8.16
CA GLY A 689 0.46 -19.58 -8.05
C GLY A 689 -0.32 -20.54 -8.96
N SER A 690 -0.18 -20.36 -10.27
CA SER A 690 -0.80 -21.23 -11.28
C SER A 690 0.24 -22.09 -11.96
N SER A 691 -0.10 -23.28 -12.44
CA SER A 691 0.78 -23.99 -13.38
C SER A 691 0.04 -24.43 -14.63
N LEU A 692 0.57 -24.15 -15.83
CA LEU A 692 0.05 -24.55 -17.14
C LEU A 692 1.14 -25.33 -17.91
N SER A 693 0.81 -26.41 -18.62
CA SER A 693 1.69 -27.02 -19.64
C SER A 693 0.92 -27.43 -20.89
N VAL A 694 1.41 -27.09 -22.10
CA VAL A 694 0.77 -27.38 -23.41
C VAL A 694 1.80 -27.84 -24.46
N ALA A 695 1.64 -29.01 -25.09
CA ALA A 695 2.33 -29.32 -26.36
C ALA A 695 1.54 -30.25 -27.33
N THR A 696 1.35 -29.79 -28.57
CA THR A 696 2.08 -30.30 -29.77
C THR A 696 1.80 -29.47 -31.03
N ALA A 697 2.89 -29.32 -31.82
CA ALA A 697 3.11 -28.68 -33.13
C ALA A 697 3.21 -27.13 -33.19
N LYS A 698 4.46 -26.66 -33.42
CA LYS A 698 4.97 -25.27 -33.55
C LYS A 698 4.82 -24.40 -32.28
N LEU A 699 5.80 -24.52 -31.40
CA LEU A 699 5.95 -23.72 -30.18
C LEU A 699 6.32 -22.25 -30.46
N LYS A 700 5.56 -21.33 -29.87
CA LYS A 700 6.05 -20.07 -29.29
C LYS A 700 5.28 -19.83 -27.99
N TYR A 701 6.02 -19.70 -26.88
CA TYR A 701 5.63 -19.36 -25.50
C TYR A 701 5.11 -20.50 -24.60
N ASN A 702 5.95 -20.83 -23.59
CA ASN A 702 5.59 -21.58 -22.39
C ASN A 702 5.21 -20.57 -21.29
N ILE A 703 4.12 -20.77 -20.55
CA ILE A 703 3.80 -19.97 -19.36
C ILE A 703 4.21 -20.76 -18.12
N LEU A 704 5.50 -20.73 -17.80
CA LEU A 704 6.11 -21.10 -16.52
C LEU A 704 7.40 -20.28 -16.43
N ASN A 705 7.79 -19.79 -15.24
CA ASN A 705 9.06 -19.10 -15.05
C ASN A 705 10.20 -20.00 -15.61
N PRO A 706 10.95 -19.56 -16.65
CA PRO A 706 12.02 -20.34 -17.27
C PRO A 706 13.09 -20.82 -16.28
N GLU A 707 13.35 -20.06 -15.21
CA GLU A 707 14.37 -20.36 -14.20
C GLU A 707 13.97 -21.52 -13.29
N ILE A 708 12.70 -21.54 -12.85
CA ILE A 708 12.11 -22.63 -12.04
C ILE A 708 12.12 -23.94 -12.83
N LEU A 709 11.78 -23.88 -14.13
CA LEU A 709 11.86 -25.02 -15.02
C LEU A 709 13.30 -25.43 -15.31
N SER A 710 14.26 -24.51 -15.35
CA SER A 710 15.67 -24.86 -15.54
C SER A 710 16.20 -25.66 -14.34
N SER A 711 15.85 -25.30 -13.11
CA SER A 711 16.23 -26.04 -11.90
C SER A 711 15.51 -27.39 -11.81
N ALA A 712 14.21 -27.44 -12.12
CA ALA A 712 13.46 -28.69 -12.16
C ALA A 712 13.96 -29.62 -13.30
N ALA A 713 14.26 -29.07 -14.49
CA ALA A 713 14.81 -29.81 -15.62
C ALA A 713 16.27 -30.24 -15.37
N TYR A 714 17.06 -29.43 -14.69
CA TYR A 714 18.43 -29.76 -14.28
C TYR A 714 18.40 -30.91 -13.26
N GLN A 715 17.54 -30.84 -12.23
CA GLN A 715 17.36 -31.95 -11.30
C GLN A 715 16.80 -33.22 -11.98
N TYR A 716 15.87 -33.05 -12.92
CA TYR A 716 15.30 -34.11 -13.75
C TYR A 716 16.32 -34.78 -14.67
N THR A 717 17.34 -34.06 -15.14
CA THR A 717 18.33 -34.55 -16.12
C THR A 717 19.68 -34.92 -15.50
N GLN A 718 20.08 -34.36 -14.36
CA GLN A 718 21.46 -34.43 -13.85
C GLN A 718 21.62 -35.03 -12.43
N THR A 719 20.66 -34.90 -11.49
CA THR A 719 20.95 -35.16 -10.05
C THR A 719 20.14 -36.25 -9.33
N GLY A 720 19.59 -37.27 -10.00
CA GLY A 720 19.05 -38.41 -9.25
C GLY A 720 18.44 -39.57 -10.05
N PRO A 721 19.15 -40.71 -10.19
CA PRO A 721 18.56 -41.97 -10.70
C PRO A 721 17.35 -42.44 -9.87
N ASP A 722 17.33 -42.14 -8.56
CA ASP A 722 16.24 -42.49 -7.64
C ASP A 722 14.98 -41.63 -7.83
N LEU A 723 15.12 -40.32 -8.09
CA LEU A 723 13.98 -39.45 -8.41
C LEU A 723 13.33 -39.88 -9.73
N ARG A 724 14.15 -40.17 -10.74
CA ARG A 724 13.71 -40.60 -12.07
C ARG A 724 13.00 -41.96 -12.05
N SER A 725 13.37 -42.89 -11.17
CA SER A 725 12.75 -44.23 -11.10
C SER A 725 11.47 -44.31 -10.26
N ARG A 726 11.23 -43.34 -9.34
CA ARG A 726 10.08 -43.35 -8.42
C ARG A 726 9.04 -42.27 -8.70
N LEU A 727 9.43 -41.05 -9.11
CA LEU A 727 8.48 -39.98 -9.46
C LEU A 727 7.92 -40.09 -10.88
N LEU A 728 8.59 -40.81 -11.80
CA LEU A 728 8.07 -41.05 -13.17
C LEU A 728 6.97 -42.12 -13.23
N SER A 729 6.55 -42.67 -12.10
CA SER A 729 5.31 -43.42 -12.05
C SER A 729 4.53 -43.01 -10.81
N PRO A 730 3.90 -41.82 -10.79
CA PRO A 730 2.96 -41.45 -9.75
C PRO A 730 1.79 -42.46 -9.67
N ALA A 731 1.62 -43.27 -10.72
CA ALA A 731 0.79 -44.47 -10.75
C ALA A 731 1.21 -45.58 -9.76
N ARG A 732 2.36 -45.52 -9.07
CA ARG A 732 2.85 -46.58 -8.17
C ARG A 732 2.41 -46.44 -6.70
N ASN A 733 1.72 -45.38 -6.31
CA ASN A 733 1.18 -45.21 -4.94
C ASN A 733 2.24 -45.31 -3.83
N ASP A 734 3.48 -44.87 -4.12
CA ASP A 734 4.68 -44.93 -3.27
C ASP A 734 5.43 -43.60 -3.47
N LEU A 735 5.35 -42.70 -2.49
CA LEU A 735 6.21 -41.51 -2.43
C LEU A 735 7.45 -41.82 -1.59
N PRO A 736 8.65 -41.35 -1.98
CA PRO A 736 9.84 -41.44 -1.14
C PRO A 736 9.65 -40.73 0.20
N LYS A 737 10.38 -41.20 1.23
CA LYS A 737 10.31 -40.66 2.60
C LYS A 737 10.54 -39.13 2.62
N GLY A 738 9.57 -38.40 3.17
CA GLY A 738 9.59 -36.94 3.30
C GLY A 738 8.99 -36.16 2.11
N TYR A 739 8.35 -36.83 1.16
CA TYR A 739 7.46 -36.20 0.19
C TYR A 739 6.00 -36.54 0.54
N THR A 740 5.07 -35.61 0.30
CA THR A 740 3.64 -35.79 0.57
C THR A 740 2.81 -35.15 -0.53
N PHE A 741 1.63 -35.72 -0.81
CA PHE A 741 0.63 -35.12 -1.71
C PHE A 741 -0.17 -33.98 -1.05
N ALA A 742 -0.01 -33.76 0.27
CA ALA A 742 -0.68 -32.70 1.00
C ALA A 742 -0.23 -31.31 0.50
N GLY A 743 -1.20 -30.43 0.21
CA GLY A 743 -0.95 -29.06 -0.25
C GLY A 743 -0.77 -28.91 -1.76
N LEU A 744 -0.93 -29.99 -2.54
CA LEU A 744 -1.07 -29.88 -4.00
C LEU A 744 -2.35 -29.07 -4.38
N PRO A 745 -2.39 -28.48 -5.60
CA PRO A 745 -3.57 -27.76 -6.08
C PRO A 745 -4.85 -28.60 -5.96
N LYS A 746 -5.93 -27.97 -5.49
CA LYS A 746 -7.25 -28.62 -5.28
C LYS A 746 -7.98 -28.91 -6.60
N MET A 747 -7.57 -28.26 -7.69
CA MET A 747 -8.13 -28.45 -9.03
C MET A 747 -7.03 -28.76 -10.04
N ILE A 748 -7.28 -29.82 -10.82
CA ILE A 748 -6.45 -30.21 -11.96
C ILE A 748 -7.35 -30.26 -13.19
N VAL A 749 -6.97 -29.52 -14.24
CA VAL A 749 -7.64 -29.56 -15.55
C VAL A 749 -6.80 -30.41 -16.50
N ASP A 750 -7.39 -31.50 -17.00
CA ASP A 750 -6.76 -32.44 -17.93
C ASP A 750 -7.35 -32.26 -19.34
N HIS A 751 -6.47 -32.17 -20.34
CA HIS A 751 -6.82 -32.03 -21.75
C HIS A 751 -6.19 -33.18 -22.55
N GLY A 752 -7.01 -34.19 -22.89
CA GLY A 752 -6.69 -35.19 -23.90
C GLY A 752 -7.16 -36.61 -23.58
N ASP A 753 -8.03 -37.17 -24.43
CA ASP A 753 -8.38 -38.59 -24.42
C ASP A 753 -7.38 -39.47 -25.22
N THR A 754 -6.36 -38.87 -25.85
CA THR A 754 -5.64 -39.49 -26.98
C THR A 754 -4.15 -39.79 -26.79
N GLU A 755 -3.60 -39.79 -25.56
CA GLU A 755 -2.18 -40.10 -25.37
C GLU A 755 -1.91 -41.39 -24.57
N VAL A 756 -0.81 -42.06 -24.96
CA VAL A 756 -0.26 -43.36 -24.51
C VAL A 756 -0.12 -43.51 -22.97
N PHE A 757 -0.36 -42.45 -22.21
CA PHE A 757 -0.12 -42.35 -20.78
C PHE A 757 -1.34 -41.90 -19.97
N ALA A 758 -2.54 -41.79 -20.57
CA ALA A 758 -3.79 -41.44 -19.86
C ALA A 758 -4.06 -42.36 -18.65
N TYR A 759 -3.66 -43.63 -18.75
CA TYR A 759 -3.73 -44.59 -17.64
C TYR A 759 -2.87 -44.18 -16.42
N GLY A 760 -1.69 -43.59 -16.65
CA GLY A 760 -0.80 -43.15 -15.58
C GLY A 760 -1.33 -41.92 -14.83
N ILE A 761 -1.97 -40.99 -15.55
CA ILE A 761 -2.61 -39.80 -14.97
C ILE A 761 -3.82 -40.23 -14.11
N ARG A 762 -4.67 -41.14 -14.60
CA ARG A 762 -5.83 -41.63 -13.81
C ARG A 762 -5.41 -42.28 -12.49
N ARG A 763 -4.40 -43.16 -12.52
CA ARG A 763 -3.87 -43.79 -11.30
C ARG A 763 -3.25 -42.81 -10.32
N PHE A 764 -2.67 -41.72 -10.82
CA PHE A 764 -2.17 -40.63 -9.99
C PHE A 764 -3.29 -39.88 -9.28
N LEU A 765 -4.33 -39.48 -10.02
CA LEU A 765 -5.49 -38.78 -9.46
C LEU A 765 -6.17 -39.63 -8.38
N GLU A 766 -6.24 -40.95 -8.58
CA GLU A 766 -6.69 -41.92 -7.57
C GLU A 766 -5.77 -41.96 -6.34
N ALA A 767 -4.44 -41.98 -6.52
CA ALA A 767 -3.48 -41.94 -5.41
C ALA A 767 -3.61 -40.65 -4.58
N VAL A 768 -3.78 -39.50 -5.22
CA VAL A 768 -3.98 -38.20 -4.53
C VAL A 768 -5.28 -38.19 -3.73
N LYS A 769 -6.38 -38.69 -4.32
CA LYS A 769 -7.67 -38.83 -3.62
C LYS A 769 -7.58 -39.79 -2.43
N ASN A 770 -6.88 -40.91 -2.57
CA ASN A 770 -6.68 -41.89 -1.50
C ASN A 770 -5.86 -41.34 -0.32
N TYR A 771 -5.08 -40.28 -0.54
CA TYR A 771 -4.36 -39.55 0.51
C TYR A 771 -5.20 -38.46 1.21
N GLY A 772 -6.50 -38.37 0.92
CA GLY A 772 -7.43 -37.45 1.59
C GLY A 772 -7.44 -36.03 1.02
N VAL A 773 -6.78 -35.79 -0.12
CA VAL A 773 -6.85 -34.49 -0.82
C VAL A 773 -8.17 -34.41 -1.60
N GLN A 774 -9.01 -33.43 -1.26
CA GLN A 774 -10.20 -33.13 -2.07
C GLN A 774 -9.74 -32.56 -3.42
N LEU A 775 -9.99 -33.33 -4.48
CA LEU A 775 -9.54 -33.04 -5.83
C LEU A 775 -10.74 -32.99 -6.79
N GLU A 776 -10.95 -31.83 -7.41
CA GLU A 776 -11.89 -31.66 -8.52
C GLU A 776 -11.16 -31.85 -9.85
N VAL A 777 -11.70 -32.75 -10.71
CA VAL A 777 -11.14 -33.06 -12.03
C VAL A 777 -12.16 -32.70 -13.07
N ILE A 778 -11.80 -31.78 -13.96
CA ILE A 778 -12.68 -31.31 -15.04
C ILE A 778 -12.11 -31.84 -16.37
N LYS A 779 -12.96 -32.53 -17.14
CA LYS A 779 -12.63 -33.02 -18.48
C LYS A 779 -12.98 -31.94 -19.51
N ALA A 780 -11.98 -31.31 -20.12
CA ALA A 780 -12.23 -30.27 -21.12
C ALA A 780 -12.59 -30.87 -22.49
N GLN A 781 -13.78 -30.53 -23.03
CA GLN A 781 -14.16 -30.85 -24.42
C GLN A 781 -13.91 -29.60 -25.33
N GLY A 782 -12.86 -29.60 -26.15
CA GLY A 782 -12.61 -28.50 -27.10
C GLY A 782 -11.13 -28.23 -27.40
N LYS A 783 -10.81 -27.32 -28.34
CA LYS A 783 -9.44 -26.91 -28.66
C LYS A 783 -8.98 -25.74 -27.80
N LEU A 784 -8.01 -25.97 -26.91
CA LEU A 784 -7.22 -24.91 -26.29
C LEU A 784 -6.04 -24.58 -27.23
N ASP A 785 -6.32 -23.90 -28.35
CA ASP A 785 -5.26 -23.45 -29.27
C ASP A 785 -4.52 -22.24 -28.66
N CYS A 786 -3.19 -22.30 -28.64
CA CYS A 786 -2.29 -21.41 -27.90
C CYS A 786 -2.38 -19.94 -28.34
N TYR A 787 -2.55 -19.03 -27.36
CA TYR A 787 -2.22 -17.61 -27.50
C TYR A 787 -1.29 -17.20 -26.35
N SER A 788 -0.21 -16.50 -26.66
CA SER A 788 0.72 -15.95 -25.67
C SER A 788 0.28 -14.54 -25.27
N PHE A 789 -0.18 -14.30 -24.04
CA PHE A 789 -0.25 -12.94 -23.53
C PHE A 789 -0.20 -12.89 -21.99
N ASP A 790 0.61 -11.96 -21.50
CA ASP A 790 0.46 -11.32 -20.20
C ASP A 790 -0.95 -10.74 -20.10
N ALA A 791 -1.78 -11.29 -19.22
CA ALA A 791 -3.09 -10.72 -18.91
C ALA A 791 -3.22 -10.62 -17.39
N GLU A 792 -3.13 -9.38 -16.87
CA GLU A 792 -3.71 -9.00 -15.58
C GLU A 792 -5.25 -9.22 -15.67
N ASP A 793 -5.79 -9.99 -14.73
CA ASP A 793 -7.11 -9.84 -14.09
C ASP A 793 -8.43 -9.88 -14.91
N GLY A 794 -9.51 -10.34 -14.27
CA GLY A 794 -10.89 -9.81 -14.36
C GLY A 794 -11.65 -9.65 -15.69
N ILE A 795 -11.07 -9.89 -16.86
CA ILE A 795 -11.70 -9.63 -18.16
C ILE A 795 -12.31 -10.92 -18.72
N ALA A 796 -13.55 -10.84 -19.24
CA ALA A 796 -14.29 -11.98 -19.80
C ALA A 796 -13.55 -12.74 -20.93
N SER A 797 -12.58 -12.10 -21.58
CA SER A 797 -11.72 -12.69 -22.62
C SER A 797 -10.33 -13.16 -22.14
N GLY A 798 -10.02 -13.01 -20.85
CA GLY A 798 -8.76 -13.46 -20.22
C GLY A 798 -8.71 -14.98 -19.98
N ILE A 799 -7.64 -15.47 -19.33
CA ILE A 799 -7.45 -16.91 -19.05
C ILE A 799 -8.66 -17.50 -18.29
N TYR A 800 -9.15 -16.82 -17.25
CA TYR A 800 -10.27 -17.31 -16.44
C TYR A 800 -11.62 -17.26 -17.15
N GLY A 801 -11.88 -16.22 -17.95
CA GLY A 801 -13.10 -16.14 -18.77
C GLY A 801 -13.16 -17.23 -19.84
N LYS A 802 -12.00 -17.63 -20.40
CA LYS A 802 -11.90 -18.74 -21.35
C LYS A 802 -11.99 -20.12 -20.70
N LEU A 803 -11.54 -20.27 -19.45
CA LEU A 803 -11.77 -21.48 -18.64
C LEU A 803 -13.26 -21.67 -18.37
N ALA A 804 -13.98 -20.60 -18.00
CA ALA A 804 -15.43 -20.65 -17.81
C ALA A 804 -16.17 -21.12 -19.08
N SER A 805 -15.80 -20.62 -20.27
CA SER A 805 -16.42 -21.08 -21.53
C SER A 805 -16.14 -22.55 -21.89
N CYS A 806 -15.09 -23.16 -21.31
CA CYS A 806 -14.83 -24.59 -21.46
C CYS A 806 -15.61 -25.43 -20.44
N MET A 807 -16.03 -24.84 -19.31
CA MET A 807 -16.79 -25.51 -18.25
C MET A 807 -18.31 -25.52 -18.53
N ASP A 808 -18.80 -24.65 -19.41
CA ASP A 808 -20.21 -24.58 -19.83
C ASP A 808 -20.57 -25.53 -20.99
N ALA A 809 -19.63 -26.34 -21.49
CA ALA A 809 -19.90 -27.37 -22.49
C ALA A 809 -20.36 -28.68 -21.82
N ASP A 810 -21.68 -28.78 -21.67
CA ASP A 810 -22.52 -29.93 -21.28
C ASP A 810 -22.46 -30.43 -19.82
N GLN A 811 -23.52 -30.11 -19.07
CA GLN A 811 -23.99 -30.84 -17.88
C GLN A 811 -24.67 -32.18 -18.20
N ASP A 812 -24.70 -32.63 -19.46
CA ASP A 812 -25.25 -33.92 -19.88
C ASP A 812 -24.17 -34.74 -20.61
N THR A 813 -23.24 -35.37 -19.87
CA THR A 813 -22.64 -36.70 -20.18
C THR A 813 -21.71 -37.23 -19.10
#